data_AF-A0A101EEE6-F1
#
_entry.id   AF-A0A101EEE6-F1
#
_cell.length_a   1.000
_cell.length_b   1.000
_cell.length_c   1.000
_cell.angle_alpha   90.00
_cell.angle_beta   90.00
_cell.angle_gamma   90.00
#
_symmetry.space_group_name_H-M   'P 1'
#
loop_
_entity.id
_entity.type
_entity.pdbx_description
1 polymer ?
#
loop_
_entity_poly.entity_id
_entity_poly.type
_entity_poly.pdbx_seq_one_letter_code
_entity_poly.pdbx_strand_id
1 'polypeptide(L)'
;ELVCSNSLGAEGLDTASGLLKEEMKLLGSMILECAYASRVPAGKALAVDREKFAKLVSQRITSHPLIEVVREEVKEIPGDGEVIVATGPLTSQSLAQKLRELLGSDYLYFYDAVSPIVTYDSLNMDKIFKGSRYGIGEDYLNCPMTKDEYEAFWEELIKAERYPLHPFEDPKYFEGCLPIEVIASRGKETLLYGPLKPVGLIDPKTGKMPYAVVQLRKENVEGTLYNLVGFQTNLKWSEQKRVFRMIPGLENAEFVRYGVMHRNIFINSPTLLDRSLRFKKDRRILFAGQIVGVEGYMESTAMGLVAALSILCDGEIDIPEYTMIGSLLKYITTASPSHFQPMNANFGILPPLDVKERDKKRRKIKLSNRAINALTNWLKCVKYQLKMGFEVVLDEFLRELSFFRGFSEHTIKAYSSDICAFLSFLEERNLNLDRHALWEYRVFLSSQEYERSSIARKLSSLRAFLKYLQRNGLLKESLDRLVKNPRMNRPLPRALSKEEVERLISCASSLRDRAIIEFIYATGVRVGELVSLNWSDIDWNNEIVRILGKGNKERIVPIGSKALEALKAYGKEGGMNGPLFKNKKGGRLTARSVERIIKNVALRAGLGGDITPHVLRHSFATHLLEGGADLRIVQELLGHSSLATTQIYTKITLERMKEVYNFAHPRS
;
A
#
# COMPACT_ATOMS: atom_id res chain seq x y z
N GLU A 1 -16.84 -5.12 -23.42
CA GLU A 1 -17.37 -4.00 -24.22
C GLU A 1 -17.98 -2.95 -23.30
N LEU A 2 -17.99 -1.67 -23.68
CA LEU A 2 -18.72 -0.62 -22.97
C LEU A 2 -19.98 -0.25 -23.78
N VAL A 3 -21.14 -0.67 -23.30
CA VAL A 3 -22.41 -0.62 -24.06
C VAL A 3 -23.14 0.74 -23.97
N CYS A 4 -22.81 1.54 -22.96
CA CYS A 4 -23.37 2.87 -22.73
C CYS A 4 -22.25 3.90 -22.64
N SER A 5 -22.21 4.75 -21.61
CA SER A 5 -21.19 5.79 -21.40
C SER A 5 -19.76 5.24 -21.52
N ASN A 6 -18.87 6.04 -22.14
CA ASN A 6 -17.43 5.77 -22.20
C ASN A 6 -16.68 6.18 -20.92
N SER A 7 -17.39 6.74 -19.94
CA SER A 7 -16.82 7.16 -18.65
C SER A 7 -16.97 6.06 -17.60
N LEU A 8 -15.88 5.82 -16.87
CA LEU A 8 -15.79 4.95 -15.71
C LEU A 8 -15.91 5.73 -14.38
N GLY A 9 -16.39 6.98 -14.44
CA GLY A 9 -16.59 7.87 -13.28
C GLY A 9 -15.37 8.68 -12.88
N ALA A 10 -15.54 9.52 -11.86
CA ALA A 10 -14.52 10.45 -11.35
C ALA A 10 -13.29 9.74 -10.74
N GLU A 11 -12.12 10.37 -10.79
CA GLU A 11 -10.88 9.81 -10.23
C GLU A 11 -10.49 10.38 -8.86
N GLY A 12 -10.98 11.58 -8.53
CA GLY A 12 -10.60 12.24 -7.28
C GLY A 12 -11.00 11.43 -6.04
N LEU A 13 -10.11 11.37 -5.04
CA LEU A 13 -10.37 10.71 -3.74
C LEU A 13 -11.49 11.37 -2.92
N ASP A 14 -11.95 12.56 -3.33
CA ASP A 14 -13.16 13.20 -2.83
C ASP A 14 -14.45 12.68 -3.51
N THR A 15 -14.34 11.60 -4.30
CA THR A 15 -15.45 10.88 -4.94
C THR A 15 -15.38 9.39 -4.62
N ALA A 16 -16.53 8.74 -4.47
CA ALA A 16 -16.58 7.31 -4.14
C ALA A 16 -16.09 6.43 -5.30
N SER A 17 -16.37 6.85 -6.55
CA SER A 17 -15.85 6.22 -7.76
C SER A 17 -14.31 6.34 -7.86
N GLY A 18 -13.72 7.44 -7.38
CA GLY A 18 -12.27 7.61 -7.31
C GLY A 18 -11.64 6.71 -6.25
N LEU A 19 -12.25 6.61 -5.06
CA LEU A 19 -11.85 5.65 -4.03
C LEU A 19 -11.88 4.20 -4.57
N LEU A 20 -12.98 3.80 -5.21
CA LEU A 20 -13.09 2.44 -5.77
C LEU A 20 -11.97 2.17 -6.78
N LYS A 21 -11.62 3.11 -7.66
CA LYS A 21 -10.50 2.94 -8.61
C LYS A 21 -9.16 2.75 -7.89
N GLU A 22 -8.89 3.51 -6.83
CA GLU A 22 -7.65 3.34 -6.06
C GLU A 22 -7.61 1.97 -5.35
N GLU A 23 -8.75 1.49 -4.83
CA GLU A 23 -8.84 0.13 -4.29
C GLU A 23 -8.59 -0.93 -5.38
N MET A 24 -9.21 -0.78 -6.55
CA MET A 24 -9.00 -1.65 -7.71
C MET A 24 -7.55 -1.64 -8.20
N LYS A 25 -6.88 -0.50 -8.13
CA LYS A 25 -5.46 -0.36 -8.45
C LYS A 25 -4.58 -1.11 -7.46
N LEU A 26 -4.86 -1.03 -6.15
CA LEU A 26 -4.16 -1.81 -5.12
C LEU A 26 -4.33 -3.32 -5.32
N LEU A 27 -5.48 -3.74 -5.84
CA LEU A 27 -5.78 -5.13 -6.18
C LEU A 27 -5.22 -5.59 -7.54
N GLY A 28 -4.53 -4.72 -8.29
CA GLY A 28 -3.93 -5.09 -9.59
C GLY A 28 -4.96 -5.30 -10.70
N SER A 29 -6.02 -4.50 -10.75
CA SER A 29 -7.08 -4.63 -11.76
C SER A 29 -6.57 -4.40 -13.20
N MET A 30 -6.50 -5.50 -13.97
CA MET A 30 -6.16 -5.47 -15.41
C MET A 30 -7.13 -4.61 -16.23
N ILE A 31 -8.42 -4.61 -15.88
CA ILE A 31 -9.44 -3.80 -16.56
C ILE A 31 -9.17 -2.31 -16.35
N LEU A 32 -8.79 -1.91 -15.14
CA LEU A 32 -8.47 -0.52 -14.83
C LEU A 32 -7.17 -0.08 -15.53
N GLU A 33 -6.16 -0.95 -15.62
CA GLU A 33 -4.95 -0.68 -16.42
C GLU A 33 -5.29 -0.45 -17.90
N CYS A 34 -6.13 -1.31 -18.48
CA CYS A 34 -6.59 -1.12 -19.86
C CYS A 34 -7.30 0.22 -20.03
N ALA A 35 -8.15 0.61 -19.06
CA ALA A 35 -8.84 1.89 -19.09
C ALA A 35 -7.88 3.08 -19.09
N TYR A 36 -6.82 3.03 -18.29
CA TYR A 36 -5.77 4.06 -18.29
C TYR A 36 -5.01 4.11 -19.63
N ALA A 37 -4.72 2.96 -20.24
CA ALA A 37 -4.03 2.88 -21.53
C ALA A 37 -4.88 3.35 -22.73
N SER A 38 -6.21 3.26 -22.61
CA SER A 38 -7.17 3.75 -23.59
C SER A 38 -7.78 5.10 -23.21
N ARG A 39 -7.19 5.81 -22.25
CA ARG A 39 -7.75 7.05 -21.73
C ARG A 39 -7.94 8.09 -22.82
N VAL A 40 -9.10 8.74 -22.80
CA VAL A 40 -9.38 9.94 -23.58
C VAL A 40 -9.63 11.12 -22.64
N PRO A 41 -9.39 12.35 -23.13
CA PRO A 41 -9.86 13.57 -22.51
C PRO A 41 -11.31 13.44 -21.93
N ALA A 42 -11.51 13.68 -20.61
CA ALA A 42 -12.84 13.80 -19.98
C ALA A 42 -12.90 14.56 -18.61
N GLY A 43 -12.16 15.66 -18.48
CA GLY A 43 -12.19 16.49 -17.26
C GLY A 43 -11.74 15.73 -16.00
N LYS A 44 -12.61 15.60 -14.99
CA LYS A 44 -12.30 14.90 -13.72
C LYS A 44 -12.59 13.39 -13.74
N ALA A 45 -13.13 12.88 -14.85
CA ALA A 45 -13.50 11.49 -15.00
C ALA A 45 -12.46 10.72 -15.81
N LEU A 46 -12.35 9.42 -15.53
CA LEU A 46 -11.65 8.48 -16.39
C LEU A 46 -12.62 8.07 -17.51
N ALA A 47 -12.47 8.66 -18.70
CA ALA A 47 -13.14 8.17 -19.90
C ALA A 47 -12.15 7.46 -20.81
N VAL A 48 -12.67 6.57 -21.65
CA VAL A 48 -11.87 5.72 -22.51
C VAL A 48 -12.36 5.77 -23.95
N ASP A 49 -11.44 5.56 -24.88
CA ASP A 49 -11.76 5.15 -26.24
C ASP A 49 -12.35 3.73 -26.19
N ARG A 50 -13.61 3.57 -26.60
CA ARG A 50 -14.36 2.32 -26.44
C ARG A 50 -13.73 1.17 -27.23
N GLU A 51 -13.33 1.42 -28.47
CA GLU A 51 -12.78 0.39 -29.36
C GLU A 51 -11.39 -0.04 -28.89
N LYS A 52 -10.54 0.94 -28.59
CA LYS A 52 -9.20 0.67 -28.05
C LYS A 52 -9.27 -0.06 -26.72
N PHE A 53 -10.15 0.35 -25.82
CA PHE A 53 -10.38 -0.32 -24.54
C PHE A 53 -10.81 -1.78 -24.73
N ALA A 54 -11.84 -2.02 -25.55
CA ALA A 54 -12.35 -3.37 -25.82
C ALA A 54 -11.28 -4.26 -26.47
N LYS A 55 -10.50 -3.71 -27.39
CA LYS A 55 -9.39 -4.43 -28.05
C LYS A 55 -8.30 -4.82 -27.06
N LEU A 56 -7.85 -3.89 -26.20
CA LEU A 56 -6.83 -4.16 -25.19
C LEU A 56 -7.27 -5.24 -24.19
N VAL A 57 -8.49 -5.13 -23.66
CA VAL A 57 -9.05 -6.15 -22.75
C VAL A 57 -9.12 -7.51 -23.45
N SER A 58 -9.63 -7.55 -24.68
CA SER A 58 -9.73 -8.81 -25.44
C SER A 58 -8.36 -9.43 -25.66
N GLN A 59 -7.37 -8.63 -26.07
CA GLN A 59 -5.99 -9.10 -26.29
C GLN A 59 -5.35 -9.64 -25.00
N ARG A 60 -5.52 -8.96 -23.86
CA ARG A 60 -5.00 -9.44 -22.57
C ARG A 60 -5.56 -10.80 -22.17
N ILE A 61 -6.84 -11.04 -22.43
CA ILE A 61 -7.51 -12.31 -22.13
C ILE A 61 -7.07 -13.40 -23.12
N THR A 62 -7.18 -13.15 -24.43
CA THR A 62 -6.94 -14.17 -25.47
C THR A 62 -5.46 -14.55 -25.61
N SER A 63 -4.52 -13.72 -25.13
CA SER A 63 -3.09 -14.02 -25.17
C SER A 63 -2.55 -14.70 -23.91
N HIS A 64 -3.37 -14.85 -22.87
CA HIS A 64 -2.92 -15.43 -21.62
C HIS A 64 -2.81 -16.96 -21.73
N PRO A 65 -1.65 -17.58 -21.40
CA PRO A 65 -1.42 -19.01 -21.66
C PRO A 65 -2.30 -19.96 -20.83
N LEU A 66 -2.90 -19.46 -19.75
CA LEU A 66 -3.79 -20.22 -18.87
C LEU A 66 -5.28 -19.90 -19.07
N ILE A 67 -5.64 -19.12 -20.10
CA ILE A 67 -7.03 -18.79 -20.38
C ILE A 67 -7.41 -19.38 -21.73
N GLU A 68 -8.39 -20.27 -21.73
CA GLU A 68 -9.09 -20.72 -22.93
C GLU A 68 -10.35 -19.87 -23.13
N VAL A 69 -10.57 -19.39 -24.35
CA VAL A 69 -11.75 -18.60 -24.71
C VAL A 69 -12.64 -19.40 -25.65
N VAL A 70 -13.76 -19.87 -25.13
CA VAL A 70 -14.80 -20.57 -25.91
C VAL A 70 -15.89 -19.56 -26.30
N ARG A 71 -16.19 -19.45 -27.59
CA ARG A 71 -17.17 -18.50 -28.12
C ARG A 71 -18.49 -19.19 -28.44
N GLU A 72 -19.30 -19.41 -27.40
CA GLU A 72 -20.61 -20.03 -27.52
C GLU A 72 -21.62 -19.45 -26.50
N GLU A 73 -22.90 -19.74 -26.71
CA GLU A 73 -23.93 -19.47 -25.70
C GLU A 73 -23.93 -20.59 -24.66
N VAL A 74 -23.58 -20.26 -23.42
CA VAL A 74 -23.71 -21.17 -22.28
C VAL A 74 -25.19 -21.23 -21.87
N LYS A 75 -25.82 -22.39 -22.04
CA LYS A 75 -27.26 -22.60 -21.77
C LYS A 75 -27.55 -23.22 -20.40
N GLU A 76 -26.55 -23.86 -19.79
CA GLU A 76 -26.66 -24.54 -18.50
C GLU A 76 -25.44 -24.25 -17.62
N ILE A 77 -25.59 -24.43 -16.30
CA ILE A 77 -24.47 -24.29 -15.37
C ILE A 77 -23.63 -25.58 -15.40
N PRO A 78 -22.31 -25.50 -15.61
CA PRO A 78 -21.44 -26.67 -15.61
C PRO A 78 -21.55 -27.51 -14.31
N GLY A 79 -21.58 -28.83 -14.48
CA GLY A 79 -21.78 -29.80 -13.38
C GLY A 79 -20.57 -29.97 -12.45
N ASP A 80 -19.38 -29.61 -12.91
CA ASP A 80 -18.08 -29.79 -12.24
C ASP A 80 -17.23 -28.50 -12.27
N GLY A 81 -16.16 -28.46 -11.48
CA GLY A 81 -15.28 -27.29 -11.31
C GLY A 81 -15.81 -26.15 -10.42
N GLU A 82 -15.10 -25.04 -10.33
CA GLU A 82 -15.65 -23.79 -9.77
C GLU A 82 -16.18 -22.91 -10.91
N VAL A 83 -17.34 -22.30 -10.72
CA VAL A 83 -18.06 -21.58 -11.77
C VAL A 83 -18.35 -20.16 -11.32
N ILE A 84 -17.94 -19.16 -12.11
CA ILE A 84 -18.35 -17.76 -11.92
C ILE A 84 -19.39 -17.39 -12.98
N VAL A 85 -20.61 -17.06 -12.54
CA VAL A 85 -21.68 -16.52 -13.39
C VAL A 85 -21.55 -15.00 -13.45
N ALA A 86 -21.12 -14.48 -14.61
CA ALA A 86 -20.87 -13.05 -14.83
C ALA A 86 -21.50 -12.50 -16.12
N THR A 87 -22.73 -12.94 -16.42
CA THR A 87 -23.43 -12.67 -17.69
C THR A 87 -24.01 -11.26 -17.84
N GLY A 88 -23.95 -10.46 -16.77
CA GLY A 88 -24.40 -9.07 -16.79
C GLY A 88 -25.92 -8.91 -16.97
N PRO A 89 -26.37 -7.70 -17.36
CA PRO A 89 -27.80 -7.35 -17.33
C PRO A 89 -28.63 -8.03 -18.41
N LEU A 90 -28.00 -8.49 -19.50
CA LEU A 90 -28.64 -9.10 -20.66
C LEU A 90 -28.34 -10.60 -20.73
N THR A 91 -28.55 -11.30 -19.61
CA THR A 91 -28.41 -12.76 -19.55
C THR A 91 -29.36 -13.41 -20.57
N SER A 92 -28.88 -14.39 -21.34
CA SER A 92 -29.71 -15.03 -22.37
C SER A 92 -30.94 -15.69 -21.77
N GLN A 93 -32.03 -15.76 -22.56
CA GLN A 93 -33.30 -16.31 -22.07
C GLN A 93 -33.16 -17.77 -21.60
N SER A 94 -32.36 -18.57 -22.32
CA SER A 94 -32.10 -19.98 -22.01
C SER A 94 -31.44 -20.14 -20.65
N LEU A 95 -30.34 -19.43 -20.41
CA LEU A 95 -29.61 -19.46 -19.15
C LEU A 95 -30.40 -18.82 -18.01
N ALA A 96 -31.14 -17.74 -18.29
CA ALA A 96 -31.99 -17.09 -17.31
C ALA A 96 -33.07 -18.06 -16.77
N GLN A 97 -33.65 -18.92 -17.62
CA GLN A 97 -34.57 -19.96 -17.17
C GLN A 97 -33.88 -20.96 -16.22
N LYS A 98 -32.71 -21.47 -16.60
CA LYS A 98 -31.94 -22.43 -15.78
C LYS A 98 -31.48 -21.87 -14.45
N LEU A 99 -31.00 -20.63 -14.45
CA LEU A 99 -30.64 -19.93 -13.23
C LEU A 99 -31.88 -19.67 -12.35
N ARG A 100 -33.08 -19.44 -12.91
CA ARG A 100 -34.32 -19.34 -12.10
C ARG A 100 -34.65 -20.65 -11.40
N GLU A 101 -34.54 -21.76 -12.12
CA GLU A 101 -34.71 -23.12 -11.58
C GLU A 101 -33.70 -23.39 -10.44
N LEU A 102 -32.42 -23.05 -10.65
CA LEU A 102 -31.36 -23.23 -9.66
C LEU A 102 -31.56 -22.39 -8.39
N LEU A 103 -31.91 -21.12 -8.55
CA LEU A 103 -32.04 -20.18 -7.43
C LEU A 103 -33.32 -20.46 -6.62
N GLY A 104 -34.37 -20.97 -7.27
CA GLY A 104 -35.67 -21.24 -6.64
C GLY A 104 -36.44 -19.97 -6.29
N SER A 105 -36.14 -18.87 -6.98
CA SER A 105 -36.77 -17.56 -6.82
C SER A 105 -36.77 -16.81 -8.15
N ASP A 106 -37.76 -15.95 -8.37
CA ASP A 106 -37.75 -15.03 -9.51
C ASP A 106 -36.60 -14.03 -9.40
N TYR A 107 -36.14 -13.54 -10.56
CA TYR A 107 -35.19 -12.45 -10.60
C TYR A 107 -35.81 -11.15 -10.13
N LEU A 108 -34.96 -10.31 -9.56
CA LEU A 108 -35.26 -8.90 -9.42
C LEU A 108 -34.90 -8.17 -10.71
N TYR A 109 -35.54 -7.03 -10.93
CA TYR A 109 -35.24 -6.16 -12.05
C TYR A 109 -35.30 -4.71 -11.60
N PHE A 110 -34.54 -3.87 -12.30
CA PHE A 110 -34.63 -2.42 -12.21
C PHE A 110 -34.49 -1.83 -13.60
N TYR A 111 -34.88 -0.57 -13.70
CA TYR A 111 -34.79 0.19 -14.93
C TYR A 111 -33.66 1.22 -14.85
N ASP A 112 -32.75 1.19 -15.84
CA ASP A 112 -31.73 2.20 -16.08
C ASP A 112 -32.02 2.90 -17.41
N ALA A 113 -31.88 4.22 -17.46
CA ALA A 113 -32.18 5.00 -18.65
C ALA A 113 -30.90 5.55 -19.29
N VAL A 114 -30.90 5.70 -20.61
CA VAL A 114 -29.76 6.19 -21.38
C VAL A 114 -30.08 7.57 -21.96
N SER A 115 -29.07 8.43 -22.01
CA SER A 115 -29.17 9.76 -22.61
C SER A 115 -29.12 9.72 -24.14
N PRO A 116 -29.77 10.68 -24.84
CA PRO A 116 -29.59 10.88 -26.27
C PRO A 116 -28.21 11.43 -26.64
N ILE A 117 -27.79 11.13 -27.88
CA ILE A 117 -26.56 11.64 -28.51
C ILE A 117 -26.94 12.41 -29.78
N VAL A 118 -26.31 13.58 -29.96
CA VAL A 118 -26.52 14.49 -31.07
C VAL A 118 -25.23 14.73 -31.86
N THR A 119 -25.33 15.13 -33.13
CA THR A 119 -24.17 15.50 -33.96
C THR A 119 -23.71 16.93 -33.66
N TYR A 120 -22.41 17.18 -33.69
CA TYR A 120 -21.83 18.51 -33.47
C TYR A 120 -22.29 19.52 -34.53
N ASP A 121 -22.33 19.13 -35.81
CA ASP A 121 -22.66 20.03 -36.92
C ASP A 121 -24.12 20.50 -36.91
N SER A 122 -24.98 19.82 -36.13
CA SER A 122 -26.39 20.22 -35.93
C SER A 122 -26.60 21.22 -34.79
N LEU A 123 -25.56 21.53 -34.01
CA LEU A 123 -25.63 22.41 -32.85
C LEU A 123 -25.47 23.87 -33.26
N ASN A 124 -26.34 24.74 -32.72
CA ASN A 124 -26.20 26.18 -32.90
C ASN A 124 -25.19 26.75 -31.90
N MET A 125 -23.94 26.85 -32.35
CA MET A 125 -22.82 27.34 -31.56
C MET A 125 -22.92 28.82 -31.17
N ASP A 126 -23.81 29.60 -31.80
CA ASP A 126 -24.08 30.98 -31.38
C ASP A 126 -24.88 31.05 -30.08
N LYS A 127 -25.50 29.96 -29.63
CA LYS A 127 -26.20 29.91 -28.34
C LYS A 127 -25.44 29.13 -27.28
N ILE A 128 -24.36 28.45 -27.67
CA ILE A 128 -23.62 27.51 -26.83
C ILE A 128 -22.26 28.09 -26.50
N PHE A 129 -21.80 27.91 -25.26
CA PHE A 129 -20.43 28.25 -24.89
C PHE A 129 -19.65 27.05 -24.37
N LYS A 130 -18.36 27.01 -24.71
CA LYS A 130 -17.40 26.04 -24.16
C LYS A 130 -17.00 26.47 -22.76
N GLY A 131 -17.04 25.55 -21.80
CA GLY A 131 -16.58 25.85 -20.46
C GLY A 131 -16.75 24.72 -19.46
N SER A 132 -15.87 24.72 -18.47
CA SER A 132 -15.90 23.81 -17.33
C SER A 132 -16.34 24.51 -16.06
N ARG A 133 -16.99 23.78 -15.16
CA ARG A 133 -17.36 24.31 -13.84
C ARG A 133 -16.11 24.75 -13.08
N TYR A 134 -16.12 25.99 -12.61
CA TYR A 134 -15.01 26.64 -11.90
C TYR A 134 -13.71 26.76 -12.71
N GLY A 135 -13.78 26.65 -14.05
CA GLY A 135 -12.61 26.77 -14.93
C GLY A 135 -11.62 25.61 -14.84
N ILE A 136 -12.01 24.46 -14.29
CA ILE A 136 -11.13 23.29 -14.13
C ILE A 136 -11.66 22.11 -14.96
N GLY A 137 -10.91 21.72 -15.99
CA GLY A 137 -11.18 20.53 -16.80
C GLY A 137 -11.48 20.84 -18.26
N GLU A 138 -11.82 19.79 -19.00
CA GLU A 138 -12.10 19.88 -20.44
C GLU A 138 -13.48 20.42 -20.76
N ASP A 139 -13.51 21.17 -21.85
CA ASP A 139 -14.62 22.02 -22.23
C ASP A 139 -15.87 21.23 -22.62
N TYR A 140 -16.82 21.17 -21.69
CA TYR A 140 -18.22 20.86 -22.01
C TYR A 140 -18.79 21.94 -22.92
N LEU A 141 -19.71 21.56 -23.79
CA LEU A 141 -20.61 22.52 -24.42
C LEU A 141 -21.75 22.80 -23.45
N ASN A 142 -22.01 24.08 -23.19
CA ASN A 142 -23.02 24.51 -22.25
C ASN A 142 -24.11 25.26 -23.02
N CYS A 143 -25.34 24.78 -22.89
CA CYS A 143 -26.55 25.37 -23.43
C CYS A 143 -27.24 26.14 -22.30
N PRO A 144 -26.96 27.45 -22.13
CA PRO A 144 -27.60 28.25 -21.10
C PRO A 144 -29.09 28.40 -21.38
N MET A 145 -29.88 28.44 -20.32
CA MET A 145 -31.31 28.73 -20.37
C MET A 145 -31.62 29.91 -19.47
N THR A 146 -32.49 30.78 -19.96
CA THR A 146 -33.22 31.77 -19.16
C THR A 146 -34.26 31.06 -18.28
N LYS A 147 -34.86 31.81 -17.36
CA LYS A 147 -35.94 31.28 -16.51
C LYS A 147 -37.13 30.85 -17.37
N ASP A 148 -37.56 31.67 -18.32
CA ASP A 148 -38.73 31.39 -19.15
C ASP A 148 -38.51 30.17 -20.05
N GLU A 149 -37.33 30.02 -20.64
CA GLU A 149 -36.96 28.83 -21.42
C GLU A 149 -36.95 27.56 -20.55
N TYR A 150 -36.43 27.64 -19.32
CA TYR A 150 -36.45 26.52 -18.38
C TYR A 150 -37.87 26.12 -18.01
N GLU A 151 -38.73 27.09 -17.72
CA GLU A 151 -40.11 26.82 -17.31
C GLU A 151 -40.92 26.19 -18.44
N ALA A 152 -40.78 26.70 -19.67
CA ALA A 152 -41.40 26.11 -20.85
C ALA A 152 -40.88 24.68 -21.11
N PHE A 153 -39.57 24.47 -21.01
CA PHE A 153 -38.97 23.13 -21.16
C PHE A 153 -39.48 22.16 -20.09
N TRP A 154 -39.51 22.57 -18.82
CA TRP A 154 -39.98 21.72 -17.72
C TRP A 154 -41.45 21.33 -17.90
N GLU A 155 -42.29 22.27 -18.31
CA GLU A 155 -43.72 22.04 -18.53
C GLU A 155 -43.97 21.00 -19.63
N GLU A 156 -43.25 21.11 -20.75
CA GLU A 156 -43.36 20.15 -21.84
C GLU A 156 -42.74 18.79 -21.45
N LEU A 157 -41.66 18.78 -20.67
CA LEU A 157 -40.99 17.56 -20.24
C LEU A 157 -41.88 16.68 -19.34
N ILE A 158 -42.64 17.28 -18.41
CA ILE A 158 -43.51 16.50 -17.52
C ILE A 158 -44.77 15.97 -18.23
N LYS A 159 -45.21 16.64 -19.30
CA LYS A 159 -46.37 16.25 -20.12
C LYS A 159 -46.01 15.25 -21.22
N ALA A 160 -44.72 15.11 -21.54
CA ALA A 160 -44.26 14.32 -22.66
C ALA A 160 -44.58 12.83 -22.52
N GLU A 161 -44.96 12.22 -23.65
CA GLU A 161 -45.36 10.81 -23.67
C GLU A 161 -44.16 9.86 -23.46
N ARG A 162 -44.40 8.82 -22.65
CA ARG A 162 -43.41 7.79 -22.30
C ARG A 162 -43.73 6.48 -23.02
N TYR A 163 -42.72 5.63 -23.21
CA TYR A 163 -43.01 4.24 -23.57
C TYR A 163 -43.75 3.56 -22.40
N PRO A 164 -44.85 2.83 -22.67
CA PRO A 164 -45.58 2.13 -21.63
C PRO A 164 -44.68 1.06 -21.02
N LEU A 165 -44.66 1.02 -19.69
CA LEU A 165 -44.08 -0.09 -18.93
C LEU A 165 -45.04 -1.28 -19.03
N HIS A 166 -44.54 -2.52 -18.95
CA HIS A 166 -45.44 -3.67 -19.03
C HIS A 166 -46.46 -3.65 -17.88
N PRO A 167 -47.74 -4.00 -18.12
CA PRO A 167 -48.87 -3.71 -17.22
C PRO A 167 -48.84 -4.38 -15.83
N PHE A 168 -47.85 -5.21 -15.53
CA PHE A 168 -47.65 -5.88 -14.25
C PHE A 168 -46.40 -5.39 -13.49
N GLU A 169 -45.79 -4.29 -13.93
CA GLU A 169 -44.53 -3.79 -13.39
C GLU A 169 -44.75 -2.49 -12.62
N ASP A 170 -44.46 -2.53 -11.32
CA ASP A 170 -44.22 -1.32 -10.52
C ASP A 170 -42.81 -0.80 -10.90
N PRO A 171 -42.65 0.39 -11.52
CA PRO A 171 -41.35 0.83 -11.97
C PRO A 171 -40.45 1.18 -10.79
N LYS A 172 -39.63 0.20 -10.41
CA LYS A 172 -38.47 0.41 -9.54
C LYS A 172 -37.35 1.01 -10.38
N TYR A 173 -37.31 2.34 -10.40
CA TYR A 173 -36.20 3.08 -11.00
C TYR A 173 -34.96 3.01 -10.11
N PHE A 174 -33.79 2.94 -10.72
CA PHE A 174 -32.55 3.13 -9.98
C PHE A 174 -32.36 4.60 -9.62
N GLU A 175 -32.29 4.91 -8.31
CA GLU A 175 -32.19 6.28 -7.81
C GLU A 175 -30.94 7.04 -8.30
N GLY A 176 -29.85 6.33 -8.63
CA GLY A 176 -28.64 6.95 -9.18
C GLY A 176 -28.72 7.31 -10.67
N CYS A 177 -29.73 6.81 -11.40
CA CYS A 177 -29.89 7.00 -12.84
C CYS A 177 -31.37 7.17 -13.23
N LEU A 178 -32.07 8.06 -12.54
CA LEU A 178 -33.48 8.35 -12.80
C LEU A 178 -33.69 9.01 -14.18
N PRO A 179 -34.78 8.67 -14.90
CA PRO A 179 -35.18 9.41 -16.09
C PRO A 179 -35.41 10.90 -15.79
N ILE A 180 -35.01 11.79 -16.68
CA ILE A 180 -35.09 13.24 -16.51
C ILE A 180 -36.54 13.71 -16.28
N GLU A 181 -37.51 13.08 -16.94
CA GLU A 181 -38.93 13.35 -16.76
C GLU A 181 -39.46 12.88 -15.39
N VAL A 182 -38.83 11.88 -14.76
CA VAL A 182 -39.14 11.43 -13.40
C VAL A 182 -38.53 12.42 -12.39
N ILE A 183 -37.29 12.87 -12.61
CA ILE A 183 -36.67 13.93 -11.80
C ILE A 183 -37.51 15.21 -11.85
N ALA A 184 -37.96 15.60 -13.04
CA ALA A 184 -38.80 16.78 -13.27
C ALA A 184 -40.15 16.68 -12.54
N SER A 185 -40.76 15.49 -12.51
CA SER A 185 -42.04 15.29 -11.80
C SER A 185 -41.94 15.37 -10.27
N ARG A 186 -40.73 15.20 -9.70
CA ARG A 186 -40.51 15.34 -8.24
C ARG A 186 -40.55 16.79 -7.77
N GLY A 187 -40.48 17.77 -8.69
CA GLY A 187 -40.60 19.19 -8.37
C GLY A 187 -40.03 20.09 -9.47
N LYS A 188 -40.60 21.29 -9.61
CA LYS A 188 -40.22 22.27 -10.64
C LYS A 188 -38.77 22.73 -10.52
N GLU A 189 -38.18 22.78 -9.33
CA GLU A 189 -36.79 23.20 -9.13
C GLU A 189 -35.79 22.03 -9.09
N THR A 190 -36.28 20.78 -9.09
CA THR A 190 -35.43 19.59 -8.87
C THR A 190 -34.32 19.47 -9.92
N LEU A 191 -34.61 19.81 -11.19
CA LEU A 191 -33.61 19.78 -12.26
C LEU A 191 -32.47 20.79 -12.02
N LEU A 192 -32.73 21.93 -11.38
CA LEU A 192 -31.74 22.98 -11.06
C LEU A 192 -30.74 22.54 -9.98
N TYR A 193 -31.10 21.54 -9.17
CA TYR A 193 -30.20 20.93 -8.21
C TYR A 193 -29.47 19.70 -8.76
N GLY A 194 -29.97 19.14 -9.87
CA GLY A 194 -29.45 17.95 -10.54
C GLY A 194 -28.83 18.25 -11.91
N PRO A 195 -29.40 17.71 -13.00
CA PRO A 195 -28.77 17.73 -14.33
C PRO A 195 -28.65 19.13 -14.95
N LEU A 196 -29.54 20.06 -14.60
CA LEU A 196 -29.59 21.40 -15.18
C LEU A 196 -28.93 22.48 -14.30
N LYS A 197 -28.17 22.06 -13.28
CA LYS A 197 -27.57 22.96 -12.29
C LYS A 197 -26.59 23.96 -12.93
N PRO A 198 -26.76 25.28 -12.78
CA PRO A 198 -25.85 26.27 -13.40
C PRO A 198 -24.57 26.54 -12.60
N VAL A 199 -24.50 26.12 -11.33
CA VAL A 199 -23.45 26.53 -10.39
C VAL A 199 -22.04 26.28 -10.92
N GLY A 200 -21.22 27.33 -10.88
CA GLY A 200 -19.81 27.30 -11.29
C GLY A 200 -19.59 27.57 -12.77
N LEU A 201 -20.63 27.92 -13.53
CA LEU A 201 -20.54 28.31 -14.94
C LEU A 201 -20.93 29.78 -15.08
N ILE A 202 -20.11 30.53 -15.80
CA ILE A 202 -20.38 31.92 -16.17
C ILE A 202 -20.51 31.95 -17.69
N ASP A 203 -21.66 32.41 -18.18
CA ASP A 203 -21.87 32.58 -19.61
C ASP A 203 -21.02 33.77 -20.10
N PRO A 204 -20.07 33.56 -21.04
CA PRO A 204 -19.21 34.62 -21.55
C PRO A 204 -19.96 35.77 -22.22
N LYS A 205 -21.16 35.51 -22.77
CA LYS A 205 -21.95 36.54 -23.46
C LYS A 205 -22.62 37.51 -22.50
N THR A 206 -23.08 37.00 -21.36
CA THR A 206 -23.83 37.79 -20.37
C THR A 206 -22.98 38.20 -19.16
N GLY A 207 -21.81 37.57 -18.97
CA GLY A 207 -20.97 37.74 -17.79
C GLY A 207 -21.61 37.24 -16.49
N LYS A 208 -22.73 36.52 -16.58
CA LYS A 208 -23.55 36.08 -15.45
C LYS A 208 -23.69 34.56 -15.45
N MET A 209 -24.02 34.01 -14.28
CA MET A 209 -24.42 32.60 -14.18
C MET A 209 -25.81 32.44 -14.80
N PRO A 210 -26.03 31.48 -15.73
CA PRO A 210 -27.34 31.25 -16.32
C PRO A 210 -28.33 30.70 -15.28
N TYR A 211 -29.65 30.75 -15.58
CA TYR A 211 -30.68 30.21 -14.67
C TYR A 211 -30.63 28.68 -14.61
N ALA A 212 -30.51 28.04 -15.77
CA ALA A 212 -30.28 26.61 -15.92
C ALA A 212 -29.27 26.37 -17.05
N VAL A 213 -28.68 25.18 -17.11
CA VAL A 213 -27.74 24.83 -18.18
C VAL A 213 -27.83 23.34 -18.52
N VAL A 214 -27.93 23.04 -19.81
CA VAL A 214 -27.74 21.67 -20.30
C VAL A 214 -26.29 21.53 -20.74
N GLN A 215 -25.59 20.51 -20.22
CA GLN A 215 -24.21 20.24 -20.60
C GLN A 215 -24.16 19.11 -21.63
N LEU A 216 -23.39 19.29 -22.69
CA LEU A 216 -23.07 18.25 -23.67
C LEU A 216 -21.61 17.84 -23.51
N ARG A 217 -21.37 16.52 -23.55
CA ARG A 217 -20.03 15.93 -23.46
C ARG A 217 -19.67 15.24 -24.77
N LYS A 218 -18.45 15.48 -25.24
CA LYS A 218 -17.86 14.79 -26.39
C LYS A 218 -17.85 13.26 -26.17
N GLU A 219 -18.37 12.51 -27.13
CA GLU A 219 -18.48 11.04 -27.05
C GLU A 219 -17.40 10.30 -27.83
N ASN A 220 -16.86 10.89 -28.90
CA ASN A 220 -15.79 10.33 -29.72
C ASN A 220 -14.58 11.26 -29.79
N VAL A 221 -13.42 10.74 -30.20
CA VAL A 221 -12.16 11.49 -30.23
C VAL A 221 -12.20 12.62 -31.26
N GLU A 222 -12.90 12.42 -32.37
CA GLU A 222 -13.07 13.42 -33.43
C GLU A 222 -13.92 14.59 -32.96
N GLY A 223 -14.86 14.36 -32.04
CA GLY A 223 -15.76 15.39 -31.52
C GLY A 223 -16.88 15.71 -32.48
N THR A 224 -17.29 14.73 -33.27
CA THR A 224 -18.47 14.82 -34.13
C THR A 224 -19.75 14.45 -33.39
N LEU A 225 -19.65 13.76 -32.24
CA LEU A 225 -20.78 13.28 -31.45
C LEU A 225 -20.75 13.82 -30.00
N TYR A 226 -21.92 14.24 -29.52
CA TYR A 226 -22.10 14.82 -28.20
C TYR A 226 -23.28 14.19 -27.44
N ASN A 227 -23.04 13.73 -26.22
CA ASN A 227 -24.04 13.18 -25.32
C ASN A 227 -24.66 14.25 -24.42
N LEU A 228 -25.98 14.25 -24.25
CA LEU A 228 -26.69 15.12 -23.32
C LEU A 228 -26.50 14.61 -21.88
N VAL A 229 -25.75 15.35 -21.06
CA VAL A 229 -25.36 14.91 -19.71
C VAL A 229 -26.56 14.99 -18.76
N GLY A 230 -26.95 13.87 -18.16
CA GLY A 230 -28.05 13.82 -17.19
C GLY A 230 -29.45 13.78 -17.81
N PHE A 231 -29.53 13.46 -19.10
CA PHE A 231 -30.77 13.38 -19.90
C PHE A 231 -31.19 11.94 -20.17
N GLN A 232 -30.89 11.03 -19.24
CA GLN A 232 -31.41 9.68 -19.29
C GLN A 232 -32.94 9.73 -19.36
N THR A 233 -33.58 8.98 -20.26
CA THR A 233 -35.03 9.14 -20.48
C THR A 233 -35.71 7.86 -20.95
N ASN A 234 -37.01 7.75 -20.63
CA ASN A 234 -37.97 6.76 -21.15
C ASN A 234 -39.04 7.42 -22.05
N LEU A 235 -38.84 8.68 -22.46
CA LEU A 235 -39.73 9.35 -23.40
C LEU A 235 -39.75 8.64 -24.75
N LYS A 236 -40.88 8.69 -25.44
CA LYS A 236 -40.98 8.26 -26.84
C LYS A 236 -39.98 9.05 -27.69
N TRP A 237 -39.45 8.46 -28.76
CA TRP A 237 -38.43 9.14 -29.58
C TRP A 237 -38.93 10.43 -30.22
N SER A 238 -40.20 10.48 -30.63
CA SER A 238 -40.86 11.70 -31.11
C SER A 238 -40.85 12.80 -30.06
N GLU A 239 -41.09 12.43 -28.80
CA GLU A 239 -41.12 13.35 -27.66
C GLU A 239 -39.73 13.83 -27.26
N GLN A 240 -38.73 12.94 -27.28
CA GLN A 240 -37.34 13.35 -27.10
C GLN A 240 -36.93 14.40 -28.13
N LYS A 241 -37.27 14.18 -29.40
CA LYS A 241 -36.99 15.14 -30.48
C LYS A 241 -37.72 16.47 -30.24
N ARG A 242 -39.00 16.43 -29.88
CA ARG A 242 -39.82 17.63 -29.64
C ARG A 242 -39.33 18.44 -28.45
N VAL A 243 -39.15 17.78 -27.30
CA VAL A 243 -38.82 18.42 -26.03
C VAL A 243 -37.36 18.85 -25.97
N PHE A 244 -36.41 18.00 -26.38
CA PHE A 244 -34.99 18.36 -26.28
C PHE A 244 -34.54 19.39 -27.33
N ARG A 245 -35.28 19.58 -28.42
CA ARG A 245 -35.08 20.71 -29.34
C ARG A 245 -35.56 22.06 -28.78
N MET A 246 -36.26 22.08 -27.65
CA MET A 246 -36.55 23.34 -26.95
C MET A 246 -35.34 23.91 -26.20
N ILE A 247 -34.26 23.11 -26.05
CA ILE A 247 -33.03 23.54 -25.39
C ILE A 247 -32.30 24.52 -26.32
N PRO A 248 -31.91 25.73 -25.84
CA PRO A 248 -31.18 26.69 -26.65
C PRO A 248 -29.89 26.10 -27.21
N GLY A 249 -29.71 26.19 -28.52
CA GLY A 249 -28.58 25.58 -29.22
C GLY A 249 -28.88 24.22 -29.85
N LEU A 250 -29.99 23.56 -29.47
CA LEU A 250 -30.38 22.24 -29.97
C LEU A 250 -31.62 22.30 -30.88
N GLU A 251 -32.06 23.48 -31.32
CA GLU A 251 -33.32 23.66 -32.06
C GLU A 251 -33.39 22.79 -33.33
N ASN A 252 -32.24 22.63 -33.99
CA ASN A 252 -32.08 21.82 -35.19
C ASN A 252 -31.29 20.53 -34.94
N ALA A 253 -31.05 20.15 -33.68
CA ALA A 253 -30.19 19.03 -33.34
C ALA A 253 -30.62 17.73 -34.02
N GLU A 254 -29.66 17.03 -34.61
CA GLU A 254 -29.82 15.72 -35.21
C GLU A 254 -29.44 14.65 -34.20
N PHE A 255 -30.39 13.79 -33.83
CA PHE A 255 -30.21 12.72 -32.87
C PHE A 255 -29.73 11.45 -33.59
N VAL A 256 -28.47 11.09 -33.39
CA VAL A 256 -27.92 9.83 -33.91
C VAL A 256 -28.30 8.64 -33.03
N ARG A 257 -28.62 8.89 -31.75
CA ARG A 257 -29.09 7.89 -30.80
C ARG A 257 -30.08 8.52 -29.85
N TYR A 258 -31.25 7.91 -29.72
CA TYR A 258 -32.25 8.29 -28.73
C TYR A 258 -31.95 7.65 -27.37
N GLY A 259 -32.42 8.31 -26.31
CA GLY A 259 -32.48 7.73 -24.99
C GLY A 259 -33.46 6.57 -24.94
N VAL A 260 -33.15 5.58 -24.12
CA VAL A 260 -33.95 4.36 -23.94
C VAL A 260 -33.82 3.87 -22.52
N MET A 261 -34.86 3.20 -22.02
CA MET A 261 -34.85 2.57 -20.72
C MET A 261 -34.59 1.08 -20.87
N HIS A 262 -33.53 0.58 -20.24
CA HIS A 262 -33.15 -0.83 -20.22
C HIS A 262 -33.63 -1.48 -18.95
N ARG A 263 -34.21 -2.67 -19.11
CA ARG A 263 -34.48 -3.57 -17.99
C ARG A 263 -33.22 -4.36 -17.67
N ASN A 264 -32.68 -4.14 -16.48
CA ASN A 264 -31.51 -4.86 -15.99
C ASN A 264 -31.96 -5.91 -14.98
N ILE A 265 -31.61 -7.17 -15.25
CA ILE A 265 -31.94 -8.31 -14.39
C ILE A 265 -30.82 -8.50 -13.35
N PHE A 266 -31.20 -8.84 -12.11
CA PHE A 266 -30.25 -9.20 -11.04
C PHE A 266 -30.88 -10.19 -10.07
N ILE A 267 -30.06 -10.83 -9.25
CA ILE A 267 -30.52 -11.83 -8.27
C ILE A 267 -30.71 -11.19 -6.89
N ASN A 268 -31.52 -11.82 -6.04
CA ASN A 268 -31.68 -11.40 -4.64
C ASN A 268 -30.46 -11.84 -3.80
N SER A 269 -29.32 -11.17 -4.02
CA SER A 269 -28.03 -11.48 -3.39
C SER A 269 -28.09 -11.61 -1.86
N PRO A 270 -28.83 -10.79 -1.09
CA PRO A 270 -28.91 -10.96 0.37
C PRO A 270 -29.41 -12.34 0.79
N THR A 271 -30.36 -12.89 0.04
CA THR A 271 -30.90 -14.24 0.29
C THR A 271 -29.97 -15.32 -0.24
N LEU A 272 -29.39 -15.13 -1.42
CA LEU A 272 -28.73 -16.20 -2.19
C LEU A 272 -27.23 -16.32 -1.94
N LEU A 273 -26.52 -15.22 -1.68
CA LEU A 273 -25.05 -15.18 -1.65
C LEU A 273 -24.49 -14.94 -0.26
N ASP A 274 -23.34 -15.53 0.03
CA ASP A 274 -22.50 -15.15 1.17
C ASP A 274 -21.58 -13.95 0.83
N ARG A 275 -20.81 -13.46 1.82
CA ARG A 275 -19.90 -12.31 1.65
C ARG A 275 -18.76 -12.58 0.66
N SER A 276 -18.49 -13.84 0.32
CA SER A 276 -17.52 -14.26 -0.70
C SER A 276 -18.14 -14.41 -2.10
N LEU A 277 -19.38 -13.93 -2.27
CA LEU A 277 -20.16 -14.06 -3.51
C LEU A 277 -20.46 -15.50 -3.92
N ARG A 278 -20.22 -16.48 -3.03
CA ARG A 278 -20.59 -17.88 -3.25
C ARG A 278 -22.09 -18.06 -3.03
N PHE A 279 -22.70 -18.86 -3.87
CA PHE A 279 -24.08 -19.27 -3.71
C PHE A 279 -24.21 -20.18 -2.49
N LYS A 280 -25.15 -19.86 -1.59
CA LYS A 280 -25.27 -20.55 -0.30
C LYS A 280 -25.64 -22.03 -0.44
N LYS A 281 -26.38 -22.42 -1.49
CA LYS A 281 -26.82 -23.81 -1.70
C LYS A 281 -25.78 -24.66 -2.43
N ASP A 282 -24.94 -24.07 -3.26
CA ASP A 282 -23.83 -24.76 -3.94
C ASP A 282 -22.60 -23.84 -3.94
N ARG A 283 -21.62 -24.18 -3.09
CA ARG A 283 -20.43 -23.35 -2.88
C ARG A 283 -19.52 -23.28 -4.09
N ARG A 284 -19.62 -24.20 -5.07
CA ARG A 284 -18.84 -24.13 -6.31
C ARG A 284 -19.23 -22.96 -7.19
N ILE A 285 -20.47 -22.47 -7.04
CA ILE A 285 -21.05 -21.44 -7.89
C ILE A 285 -20.88 -20.08 -7.23
N LEU A 286 -20.30 -19.14 -7.96
CA LEU A 286 -20.16 -17.75 -7.59
C LEU A 286 -20.90 -16.88 -8.61
N PHE A 287 -21.36 -15.72 -8.16
CA PHE A 287 -21.94 -14.72 -9.04
C PHE A 287 -21.09 -13.45 -8.99
N ALA A 288 -20.89 -12.78 -10.13
CA ALA A 288 -20.10 -11.55 -10.18
C ALA A 288 -20.61 -10.58 -11.25
N GLY A 289 -20.21 -9.31 -11.15
CA GLY A 289 -20.68 -8.25 -12.03
C GLY A 289 -22.05 -7.70 -11.63
N GLN A 290 -22.74 -7.03 -12.54
CA GLN A 290 -24.01 -6.36 -12.22
C GLN A 290 -25.09 -7.32 -11.70
N ILE A 291 -25.06 -8.60 -12.09
CA ILE A 291 -26.07 -9.60 -11.68
C ILE A 291 -26.16 -9.75 -10.15
N VAL A 292 -25.09 -9.45 -9.40
CA VAL A 292 -25.10 -9.50 -7.93
C VAL A 292 -25.76 -8.29 -7.27
N GLY A 293 -26.31 -7.35 -8.05
CA GLY A 293 -26.94 -6.13 -7.53
C GLY A 293 -25.94 -5.03 -7.22
N VAL A 294 -24.84 -4.94 -7.97
CA VAL A 294 -24.03 -3.72 -8.06
C VAL A 294 -24.31 -3.00 -9.37
N GLU A 295 -24.07 -1.69 -9.41
CA GLU A 295 -24.23 -0.90 -10.62
C GLU A 295 -22.99 -0.08 -10.95
N GLY A 296 -22.61 -0.11 -12.23
CA GLY A 296 -21.43 0.55 -12.77
C GLY A 296 -20.35 -0.43 -13.22
N TYR A 297 -19.55 0.00 -14.20
CA TYR A 297 -18.51 -0.84 -14.79
C TYR A 297 -17.41 -1.19 -13.76
N MET A 298 -17.02 -0.23 -12.90
CA MET A 298 -15.97 -0.43 -11.91
C MET A 298 -16.45 -1.29 -10.75
N GLU A 299 -17.69 -1.10 -10.31
CA GLU A 299 -18.36 -1.92 -9.31
C GLU A 299 -18.49 -3.36 -9.78
N SER A 300 -18.93 -3.56 -11.04
CA SER A 300 -19.01 -4.88 -11.65
C SER A 300 -17.65 -5.56 -11.74
N THR A 301 -16.63 -4.81 -12.16
CA THR A 301 -15.23 -5.30 -12.22
C THR A 301 -14.73 -5.68 -10.83
N ALA A 302 -15.05 -4.89 -9.80
CA ALA A 302 -14.68 -5.17 -8.42
C ALA A 302 -15.28 -6.49 -7.93
N MET A 303 -16.56 -6.74 -8.20
CA MET A 303 -17.19 -8.02 -7.84
C MET A 303 -16.57 -9.20 -8.58
N GLY A 304 -16.11 -9.00 -9.83
CA GLY A 304 -15.31 -10.00 -10.55
C GLY A 304 -14.00 -10.36 -9.84
N LEU A 305 -13.24 -9.35 -9.39
CA LEU A 305 -12.01 -9.58 -8.62
C LEU A 305 -12.30 -10.26 -7.28
N VAL A 306 -13.38 -9.87 -6.60
CA VAL A 306 -13.79 -10.50 -5.33
C VAL A 306 -14.11 -11.98 -5.53
N ALA A 307 -14.88 -12.33 -6.57
CA ALA A 307 -15.20 -13.73 -6.87
C ALA A 307 -13.93 -14.55 -7.15
N ALA A 308 -12.99 -14.00 -7.94
CA ALA A 308 -11.71 -14.66 -8.19
C ALA A 308 -10.87 -14.83 -6.91
N LEU A 309 -10.80 -13.81 -6.05
CA LEU A 309 -10.11 -13.91 -4.76
C LEU A 309 -10.78 -14.93 -3.83
N SER A 310 -12.10 -15.05 -3.89
CA SER A 310 -12.86 -16.04 -3.12
C SER A 310 -12.56 -17.47 -3.54
N ILE A 311 -12.28 -17.69 -4.82
CA ILE A 311 -11.77 -18.97 -5.32
C ILE A 311 -10.36 -19.23 -4.74
N LEU A 312 -9.45 -18.26 -4.92
CA LEU A 312 -8.05 -18.41 -4.52
C LEU A 312 -7.85 -18.58 -3.00
N CYS A 313 -8.75 -18.02 -2.18
CA CYS A 313 -8.69 -18.08 -0.71
C CYS A 313 -9.72 -19.06 -0.11
N ASP A 314 -10.28 -19.98 -0.90
CA ASP A 314 -11.29 -20.97 -0.44
C ASP A 314 -12.49 -20.34 0.33
N GLY A 315 -12.93 -19.17 -0.12
CA GLY A 315 -14.04 -18.40 0.45
C GLY A 315 -13.69 -17.59 1.70
N GLU A 316 -12.48 -17.67 2.24
CA GLU A 316 -12.04 -16.91 3.43
C GLU A 316 -11.60 -15.47 3.12
N ILE A 317 -12.39 -14.73 2.33
CA ILE A 317 -12.08 -13.33 2.00
C ILE A 317 -12.83 -12.35 2.90
N ASP A 318 -12.19 -11.87 3.96
CA ASP A 318 -12.78 -10.85 4.85
C ASP A 318 -12.35 -9.42 4.47
N ILE A 319 -12.77 -8.95 3.29
CA ILE A 319 -12.46 -7.57 2.84
C ILE A 319 -13.10 -6.58 3.84
N PRO A 320 -12.31 -5.67 4.47
CA PRO A 320 -12.81 -4.82 5.53
C PRO A 320 -13.96 -3.92 5.07
N GLU A 321 -15.01 -3.80 5.88
CA GLU A 321 -16.17 -2.94 5.58
C GLU A 321 -15.86 -1.44 5.54
N TYR A 322 -14.66 -1.03 5.94
CA TYR A 322 -14.20 0.35 5.78
C TYR A 322 -13.78 0.68 4.35
N THR A 323 -13.60 -0.33 3.50
CA THR A 323 -13.29 -0.19 2.07
C THR A 323 -14.57 -0.03 1.25
N MET A 324 -14.50 0.62 0.09
CA MET A 324 -15.64 0.72 -0.82
C MET A 324 -16.09 -0.65 -1.31
N ILE A 325 -15.16 -1.53 -1.68
CA ILE A 325 -15.45 -2.92 -2.07
C ILE A 325 -16.14 -3.67 -0.93
N GLY A 326 -15.60 -3.61 0.29
CA GLY A 326 -16.16 -4.29 1.46
C GLY A 326 -17.53 -3.76 1.89
N SER A 327 -17.78 -2.45 1.76
CA SER A 327 -19.09 -1.85 1.98
C SER A 327 -20.11 -2.25 0.91
N LEU A 328 -19.71 -2.31 -0.36
CA LEU A 328 -20.57 -2.83 -1.43
C LEU A 328 -20.95 -4.29 -1.17
N LEU A 329 -19.98 -5.14 -0.82
CA LEU A 329 -20.22 -6.54 -0.45
C LEU A 329 -21.17 -6.66 0.73
N LYS A 330 -20.97 -5.85 1.77
CA LYS A 330 -21.87 -5.80 2.92
C LYS A 330 -23.29 -5.46 2.47
N TYR A 331 -23.46 -4.39 1.71
CA TYR A 331 -24.78 -3.97 1.25
C TYR A 331 -25.49 -5.08 0.46
N ILE A 332 -24.85 -5.63 -0.58
CA ILE A 332 -25.50 -6.61 -1.45
C ILE A 332 -25.75 -7.96 -0.76
N THR A 333 -25.11 -8.25 0.37
CA THR A 333 -25.31 -9.52 1.11
C THR A 333 -26.16 -9.36 2.37
N THR A 334 -26.38 -8.13 2.87
CA THR A 334 -27.13 -7.90 4.12
C THR A 334 -28.29 -6.93 3.98
N ALA A 335 -28.51 -6.32 2.81
CA ALA A 335 -29.67 -5.46 2.58
C ALA A 335 -30.99 -6.22 2.78
N SER A 336 -32.06 -5.50 3.14
CA SER A 336 -33.38 -6.12 3.31
C SER A 336 -33.82 -6.80 2.01
N PRO A 337 -34.08 -8.12 2.01
CA PRO A 337 -34.47 -8.86 0.81
C PRO A 337 -35.71 -8.32 0.08
N SER A 338 -36.68 -7.78 0.82
CA SER A 338 -37.95 -7.29 0.27
C SER A 338 -37.82 -5.97 -0.49
N HIS A 339 -36.76 -5.20 -0.23
CA HIS A 339 -36.50 -3.90 -0.82
C HIS A 339 -35.09 -3.80 -1.43
N PHE A 340 -34.47 -4.94 -1.72
CA PHE A 340 -33.13 -4.96 -2.30
C PHE A 340 -33.14 -4.30 -3.68
N GLN A 341 -32.20 -3.38 -3.87
CA GLN A 341 -31.97 -2.66 -5.12
C GLN A 341 -30.47 -2.68 -5.42
N PRO A 342 -30.07 -2.53 -6.69
CA PRO A 342 -28.66 -2.39 -7.02
C PRO A 342 -28.01 -1.21 -6.32
N MET A 343 -26.70 -1.29 -6.11
CA MET A 343 -25.93 -0.25 -5.44
C MET A 343 -24.67 0.11 -6.22
N ASN A 344 -24.42 1.40 -6.36
CA ASN A 344 -23.16 1.94 -6.89
C ASN A 344 -22.25 2.43 -5.76
N ALA A 345 -20.98 2.70 -6.08
CA ALA A 345 -20.05 3.24 -5.11
C ALA A 345 -20.49 4.63 -4.63
N ASN A 346 -20.77 4.75 -3.33
CA ASN A 346 -21.14 6.01 -2.70
C ASN A 346 -20.61 6.10 -1.26
N PHE A 347 -20.32 7.30 -0.76
CA PHE A 347 -19.80 7.46 0.60
C PHE A 347 -20.85 7.17 1.70
N GLY A 348 -22.12 7.05 1.36
CA GLY A 348 -23.21 6.79 2.32
C GLY A 348 -23.21 5.37 2.86
N ILE A 349 -22.64 4.40 2.11
CA ILE A 349 -22.52 3.00 2.53
C ILE A 349 -21.25 2.71 3.33
N LEU A 350 -20.32 3.67 3.44
CA LEU A 350 -19.15 3.53 4.30
C LEU A 350 -19.52 3.80 5.76
N PRO A 351 -18.92 3.08 6.73
CA PRO A 351 -19.02 3.45 8.14
C PRO A 351 -18.59 4.91 8.38
N PRO A 352 -19.21 5.64 9.32
CA PRO A 352 -18.82 7.02 9.61
C PRO A 352 -17.39 7.12 10.18
N LEU A 353 -16.82 8.33 10.18
CA LEU A 353 -15.56 8.61 10.90
C LEU A 353 -15.85 8.82 12.38
N ASP A 354 -14.94 8.39 13.25
CA ASP A 354 -15.06 8.57 14.71
C ASP A 354 -15.08 10.06 15.10
N VAL A 355 -14.32 10.88 14.37
CA VAL A 355 -14.25 12.32 14.57
C VAL A 355 -15.09 13.04 13.52
N LYS A 356 -16.02 13.87 13.98
CA LYS A 356 -16.91 14.66 13.12
C LYS A 356 -16.11 15.71 12.34
N GLU A 357 -16.03 15.54 11.02
CA GLU A 357 -15.45 16.50 10.10
C GLU A 357 -16.56 17.36 9.47
N ARG A 358 -16.46 18.69 9.64
CA ARG A 358 -17.47 19.65 9.15
C ARG A 358 -17.30 19.92 7.65
N ASP A 359 -16.06 19.92 7.15
CA ASP A 359 -15.81 20.13 5.73
C ASP A 359 -16.12 18.85 4.92
N LYS A 360 -17.11 18.94 4.02
CA LYS A 360 -17.61 17.79 3.25
C LYS A 360 -16.51 17.16 2.38
N LYS A 361 -15.59 17.95 1.82
CA LYS A 361 -14.54 17.45 0.92
C LYS A 361 -13.44 16.76 1.71
N ARG A 362 -12.94 17.38 2.78
CA ARG A 362 -11.96 16.78 3.72
C ARG A 362 -12.51 15.51 4.36
N ARG A 363 -13.79 15.48 4.71
CA ARG A 363 -14.45 14.28 5.25
C ARG A 363 -14.37 13.11 4.28
N LYS A 364 -14.70 13.34 3.00
CA LYS A 364 -14.63 12.31 1.95
C LYS A 364 -13.19 11.82 1.74
N ILE A 365 -12.21 12.73 1.69
CA ILE A 365 -10.79 12.37 1.58
C ILE A 365 -10.32 11.53 2.78
N LYS A 366 -10.72 11.90 4.01
CA LYS A 366 -10.41 11.11 5.22
C LYS A 366 -11.02 9.71 5.18
N LEU A 367 -12.27 9.58 4.73
CA LEU A 367 -12.91 8.28 4.50
C LEU A 367 -12.13 7.45 3.48
N SER A 368 -11.75 8.04 2.36
CA SER A 368 -10.97 7.37 1.31
C SER A 368 -9.60 6.92 1.81
N ASN A 369 -8.88 7.75 2.56
CA ASN A 369 -7.58 7.36 3.12
C ASN A 369 -7.71 6.22 4.14
N ARG A 370 -8.76 6.22 4.98
CA ARG A 370 -9.02 5.10 5.91
C ARG A 370 -9.30 3.80 5.15
N ALA A 371 -10.13 3.88 4.10
CA ALA A 371 -10.46 2.76 3.23
C ALA A 371 -9.20 2.17 2.57
N ILE A 372 -8.38 3.03 1.93
CA ILE A 372 -7.11 2.64 1.30
C ILE A 372 -6.15 1.98 2.31
N ASN A 373 -6.00 2.55 3.50
CA ASN A 373 -5.16 1.96 4.55
C ASN A 373 -5.70 0.60 5.03
N ALA A 374 -7.01 0.47 5.21
CA ALA A 374 -7.64 -0.79 5.59
C ALA A 374 -7.43 -1.87 4.53
N LEU A 375 -7.65 -1.54 3.25
CA LEU A 375 -7.42 -2.47 2.14
C LEU A 375 -5.94 -2.85 2.02
N THR A 376 -5.03 -1.90 2.17
CA THR A 376 -3.59 -2.15 2.12
C THR A 376 -3.17 -3.13 3.21
N ASN A 377 -3.65 -2.95 4.44
CA ASN A 377 -3.37 -3.87 5.55
C ASN A 377 -3.97 -5.25 5.31
N TRP A 378 -5.21 -5.31 4.82
CA TRP A 378 -5.86 -6.57 4.46
C TRP A 378 -5.09 -7.31 3.35
N LEU A 379 -4.66 -6.60 2.32
CA LEU A 379 -3.86 -7.16 1.22
C LEU A 379 -2.55 -7.78 1.70
N LYS A 380 -1.91 -7.18 2.71
CA LYS A 380 -0.71 -7.78 3.33
C LYS A 380 -1.03 -9.14 3.96
N CYS A 381 -2.17 -9.27 4.63
CA CYS A 381 -2.63 -10.53 5.23
C CYS A 381 -3.00 -11.57 4.17
N VAL A 382 -3.70 -11.17 3.10
CA VAL A 382 -4.14 -12.09 2.03
C VAL A 382 -2.96 -12.58 1.19
N LYS A 383 -2.02 -11.68 0.82
CA LYS A 383 -0.79 -12.08 0.12
C LYS A 383 0.01 -13.13 0.90
N TYR A 384 0.01 -12.99 2.21
CA TYR A 384 0.61 -13.98 3.11
C TYR A 384 -0.13 -15.33 3.09
N GLN A 385 -1.48 -15.34 3.08
CA GLN A 385 -2.27 -16.57 2.93
C GLN A 385 -2.10 -17.23 1.55
N LEU A 386 -2.01 -16.44 0.48
CA LEU A 386 -1.85 -16.90 -0.91
C LEU A 386 -0.42 -17.32 -1.28
N LYS A 387 0.51 -17.41 -0.32
CA LYS A 387 1.95 -17.68 -0.55
C LYS A 387 2.61 -16.73 -1.57
N MET A 388 2.03 -15.55 -1.82
CA MET A 388 2.61 -14.54 -2.71
C MET A 388 3.34 -13.46 -1.89
N GLY A 389 4.66 -13.54 -1.84
CA GLY A 389 5.52 -12.38 -1.57
C GLY A 389 6.14 -12.29 -0.17
N PHE A 390 6.78 -13.36 0.32
CA PHE A 390 7.68 -13.24 1.47
C PHE A 390 8.85 -12.27 1.20
N GLU A 391 9.23 -12.06 -0.06
CA GLU A 391 10.27 -11.11 -0.47
C GLU A 391 9.93 -9.67 -0.07
N VAL A 392 8.68 -9.22 -0.27
CA VAL A 392 8.26 -7.87 0.09
C VAL A 392 8.25 -7.69 1.61
N VAL A 393 7.78 -8.70 2.34
CA VAL A 393 7.73 -8.69 3.81
C VAL A 393 9.15 -8.74 4.40
N LEU A 394 10.04 -9.52 3.79
CA LEU A 394 11.45 -9.56 4.13
C LEU A 394 12.11 -8.20 3.91
N ASP A 395 11.86 -7.56 2.78
CA ASP A 395 12.37 -6.23 2.46
C ASP A 395 11.94 -5.17 3.49
N GLU A 396 10.66 -5.16 3.88
CA GLU A 396 10.15 -4.26 4.93
C GLU A 396 10.79 -4.55 6.30
N PHE A 397 10.94 -5.83 6.65
CA PHE A 397 11.62 -6.25 7.88
C PHE A 397 13.08 -5.79 7.92
N LEU A 398 13.83 -5.98 6.83
CA LEU A 398 15.24 -5.60 6.74
C LEU A 398 15.42 -4.07 6.78
N ARG A 399 14.52 -3.31 6.13
CA ARG A 399 14.49 -1.84 6.23
C ARG A 399 14.22 -1.37 7.65
N GLU A 400 13.31 -2.02 8.39
CA GLU A 400 13.06 -1.65 9.78
C GLU A 400 14.28 -1.91 10.68
N LEU A 401 14.94 -3.05 10.49
CA LEU A 401 16.18 -3.37 11.21
C LEU A 401 17.28 -2.33 10.93
N SER A 402 17.36 -1.86 9.69
CA SER A 402 18.29 -0.80 9.29
C SER A 402 17.95 0.55 9.91
N PHE A 403 16.71 1.01 9.74
CA PHE A 403 16.32 2.40 10.02
C PHE A 403 15.98 2.66 11.49
N PHE A 404 15.19 1.77 12.12
CA PHE A 404 14.69 2.00 13.49
C PHE A 404 15.59 1.40 14.56
N ARG A 405 16.31 0.32 14.24
CA ARG A 405 17.12 -0.41 15.24
C ARG A 405 18.63 -0.26 15.04
N GLY A 406 19.05 0.45 13.98
CA GLY A 406 20.46 0.79 13.72
C GLY A 406 21.37 -0.43 13.67
N PHE A 407 20.91 -1.54 13.08
CA PHE A 407 21.74 -2.71 12.87
C PHE A 407 22.80 -2.43 11.79
N SER A 408 23.99 -3.03 11.92
CA SER A 408 25.03 -2.91 10.90
C SER A 408 24.64 -3.66 9.62
N GLU A 409 25.13 -3.22 8.47
CA GLU A 409 24.92 -3.89 7.18
C GLU A 409 25.27 -5.38 7.23
N HIS A 410 26.33 -5.75 7.95
CA HIS A 410 26.72 -7.14 8.14
C HIS A 410 25.65 -7.96 8.87
N THR A 411 24.99 -7.36 9.88
CA THR A 411 23.90 -8.05 10.60
C THR A 411 22.65 -8.18 9.74
N ILE A 412 22.34 -7.16 8.95
CA ILE A 412 21.20 -7.17 8.01
C ILE A 412 21.40 -8.26 6.95
N LYS A 413 22.60 -8.36 6.35
CA LYS A 413 22.93 -9.41 5.38
C LYS A 413 22.80 -10.82 5.97
N ALA A 414 23.29 -11.01 7.20
CA ALA A 414 23.17 -12.31 7.89
C ALA A 414 21.71 -12.67 8.17
N TYR A 415 20.89 -11.69 8.60
CA TYR A 415 19.46 -11.91 8.84
C TYR A 415 18.70 -12.19 7.54
N SER A 416 18.99 -11.44 6.48
CA SER A 416 18.43 -11.67 5.14
C SER A 416 18.69 -13.10 4.68
N SER A 417 19.96 -13.53 4.68
CA SER A 417 20.35 -14.88 4.27
C SER A 417 19.70 -15.97 5.12
N ASP A 418 19.63 -15.80 6.45
CA ASP A 418 19.02 -16.78 7.33
C ASP A 418 17.50 -16.90 7.12
N ILE A 419 16.80 -15.79 6.89
CA ILE A 419 15.36 -15.79 6.64
C ILE A 419 15.06 -16.33 5.24
N CYS A 420 15.81 -15.96 4.21
CA CYS A 420 15.65 -16.55 2.87
C CYS A 420 15.79 -18.07 2.91
N ALA A 421 16.78 -18.60 3.64
CA ALA A 421 16.97 -20.04 3.79
C ALA A 421 15.79 -20.72 4.48
N PHE A 422 15.19 -20.08 5.49
CA PHE A 422 13.97 -20.58 6.14
C PHE A 422 12.77 -20.56 5.20
N LEU A 423 12.58 -19.49 4.44
CA LEU A 423 11.48 -19.36 3.50
C LEU A 423 11.59 -20.39 2.36
N SER A 424 12.79 -20.59 1.83
CA SER A 424 13.07 -21.62 0.82
C SER A 424 12.75 -23.01 1.38
N PHE A 425 13.11 -23.28 2.64
CA PHE A 425 12.77 -24.54 3.31
C PHE A 425 11.26 -24.79 3.41
N LEU A 426 10.46 -23.76 3.69
CA LEU A 426 9.00 -23.87 3.71
C LEU A 426 8.44 -24.16 2.32
N GLU A 427 8.96 -23.47 1.30
CA GLU A 427 8.54 -23.61 -0.09
C GLU A 427 8.85 -25.00 -0.64
N GLU A 428 10.09 -25.47 -0.48
CA GLU A 428 10.54 -26.81 -0.91
C GLU A 428 9.70 -27.95 -0.31
N ARG A 429 9.21 -27.77 0.92
CA ARG A 429 8.41 -28.77 1.64
C ARG A 429 6.91 -28.49 1.60
N ASN A 430 6.50 -27.45 0.89
CA ASN A 430 5.12 -26.97 0.82
C ASN A 430 4.45 -26.78 2.22
N LEU A 431 5.23 -26.33 3.20
CA LEU A 431 4.78 -26.16 4.59
C LEU A 431 4.19 -24.77 4.81
N ASN A 432 3.13 -24.70 5.61
CA ASN A 432 2.60 -23.44 6.12
C ASN A 432 3.40 -22.97 7.34
N LEU A 433 3.50 -21.66 7.55
CA LEU A 433 4.22 -21.12 8.72
C LEU A 433 3.40 -21.34 10.00
N ASP A 434 3.61 -22.49 10.64
CA ASP A 434 2.93 -22.90 11.87
C ASP A 434 3.91 -23.56 12.86
N ARG A 435 3.37 -24.13 13.95
CA ARG A 435 4.15 -24.86 14.95
C ARG A 435 4.90 -26.06 14.37
N HIS A 436 4.28 -26.79 13.45
CA HIS A 436 4.86 -27.99 12.85
C HIS A 436 6.05 -27.62 11.98
N ALA A 437 5.92 -26.60 11.13
CA ALA A 437 7.01 -26.11 10.29
C ALA A 437 8.21 -25.59 11.10
N LEU A 438 7.98 -24.94 12.25
CA LEU A 438 9.07 -24.50 13.13
C LEU A 438 9.80 -25.67 13.80
N TRP A 439 9.09 -26.75 14.12
CA TRP A 439 9.70 -27.98 14.64
C TRP A 439 10.53 -28.67 13.56
N GLU A 440 9.95 -28.86 12.37
CA GLU A 440 10.61 -29.43 11.18
C GLU A 440 11.88 -28.65 10.83
N TYR A 441 11.81 -27.32 10.78
CA TYR A 441 12.98 -26.50 10.49
C TYR A 441 14.09 -26.64 11.54
N ARG A 442 13.74 -26.83 12.81
CA ARG A 442 14.73 -27.06 13.87
C ARG A 442 15.41 -28.43 13.74
N VAL A 443 14.65 -29.46 13.37
CA VAL A 443 15.19 -30.79 13.06
C VAL A 443 16.12 -30.71 11.86
N PHE A 444 15.68 -30.03 10.80
CA PHE A 444 16.50 -29.75 9.62
C PHE A 444 17.81 -29.06 9.98
N LEU A 445 17.78 -27.95 10.71
CA LEU A 445 19.01 -27.25 11.14
C LEU A 445 19.95 -28.11 11.98
N SER A 446 19.41 -29.08 12.74
CA SER A 446 20.21 -29.99 13.56
C SER A 446 20.78 -31.17 12.75
N SER A 447 20.16 -31.50 11.62
CA SER A 447 20.65 -32.50 10.66
C SER A 447 21.76 -31.96 9.74
N GLN A 448 21.90 -30.63 9.66
CA GLN A 448 22.96 -29.98 8.90
C GLN A 448 24.25 -29.87 9.73
N GLU A 449 25.41 -29.85 9.07
CA GLU A 449 26.74 -29.66 9.69
C GLU A 449 27.00 -28.20 10.13
N TYR A 450 26.02 -27.56 10.75
CA TYR A 450 26.19 -26.20 11.26
C TYR A 450 26.80 -26.18 12.66
N GLU A 451 27.78 -25.29 12.85
CA GLU A 451 28.27 -24.91 14.18
C GLU A 451 27.13 -24.44 15.10
N ARG A 452 27.19 -24.78 16.39
CA ARG A 452 26.13 -24.43 17.37
C ARG A 452 25.84 -22.93 17.43
N SER A 453 26.88 -22.10 17.20
CA SER A 453 26.77 -20.65 17.12
C SER A 453 26.01 -20.18 15.88
N SER A 454 26.15 -20.88 14.74
CA SER A 454 25.40 -20.64 13.51
C SER A 454 23.93 -21.01 13.66
N ILE A 455 23.64 -22.15 14.29
CA ILE A 455 22.26 -22.55 14.61
C ILE A 455 21.60 -21.52 15.55
N ALA A 456 22.29 -21.09 16.61
CA ALA A 456 21.77 -20.08 17.52
C ALA A 456 21.49 -18.74 16.83
N ARG A 457 22.34 -18.33 15.87
CA ARG A 457 22.11 -17.11 15.06
C ARG A 457 20.89 -17.26 14.15
N LYS A 458 20.78 -18.38 13.41
CA LYS A 458 19.63 -18.68 12.52
C LYS A 458 18.30 -18.68 13.28
N LEU A 459 18.27 -19.28 14.46
CA LEU A 459 17.07 -19.28 15.31
C LEU A 459 16.77 -17.88 15.88
N SER A 460 17.80 -17.08 16.16
CA SER A 460 17.64 -15.70 16.62
C SER A 460 17.10 -14.77 15.54
N SER A 461 17.57 -14.89 14.29
CA SER A 461 17.04 -14.12 13.15
C SER A 461 15.60 -14.54 12.85
N LEU A 462 15.30 -15.84 12.85
CA LEU A 462 13.94 -16.36 12.72
C LEU A 462 13.00 -15.81 13.80
N ARG A 463 13.41 -15.86 15.08
CA ARG A 463 12.59 -15.31 16.17
C ARG A 463 12.32 -13.81 16.00
N ALA A 464 13.32 -13.04 15.56
CA ALA A 464 13.15 -11.61 15.30
C ALA A 464 12.16 -11.34 14.16
N PHE A 465 12.20 -12.16 13.11
CA PHE A 465 11.26 -12.10 11.99
C PHE A 465 9.84 -12.48 12.42
N LEU A 466 9.66 -13.57 13.18
CA LEU A 466 8.35 -13.97 13.72
C LEU A 466 7.73 -12.88 14.62
N LYS A 467 8.53 -12.23 15.47
CA LYS A 467 8.08 -11.08 16.27
C LYS A 467 7.68 -9.88 15.39
N TYR A 468 8.42 -9.64 14.32
CA TYR A 468 8.07 -8.60 13.36
C TYR A 468 6.71 -8.91 12.69
N LEU A 469 6.53 -10.14 12.23
CA LEU A 469 5.27 -10.59 11.62
C LEU A 469 4.10 -10.41 12.60
N GLN A 470 4.25 -10.89 13.83
CA GLN A 470 3.22 -10.76 14.86
C GLN A 470 2.89 -9.28 15.17
N ARG A 471 3.90 -8.45 15.42
CA ARG A 471 3.69 -7.02 15.78
C ARG A 471 2.99 -6.25 14.65
N ASN A 472 3.23 -6.62 13.40
CA ASN A 472 2.59 -6.01 12.23
C ASN A 472 1.26 -6.69 11.85
N GLY A 473 0.74 -7.59 12.70
CA GLY A 473 -0.55 -8.26 12.47
C GLY A 473 -0.54 -9.35 11.39
N LEU A 474 0.65 -9.72 10.88
CA LEU A 474 0.83 -10.74 9.83
C LEU A 474 0.76 -12.18 10.38
N LEU A 475 0.92 -12.36 11.70
CA LEU A 475 0.71 -13.63 12.39
C LEU A 475 -0.32 -13.43 13.52
N LYS A 476 -1.40 -14.24 13.50
CA LYS A 476 -2.41 -14.26 14.58
C LYS A 476 -1.87 -14.91 15.86
N GLU A 477 -1.07 -15.97 15.75
CA GLU A 477 -0.45 -16.67 16.88
C GLU A 477 0.99 -16.19 17.16
N SER A 478 1.38 -16.14 18.44
CA SER A 478 2.76 -15.85 18.87
C SER A 478 3.68 -17.07 18.69
N LEU A 479 4.19 -17.28 17.47
CA LEU A 479 5.07 -18.43 17.18
C LEU A 479 6.53 -18.23 17.64
N ASP A 480 6.95 -17.00 17.95
CA ASP A 480 8.32 -16.66 18.33
C ASP A 480 8.82 -17.38 19.60
N ARG A 481 7.89 -17.67 20.53
CA ARG A 481 8.18 -18.34 21.81
C ARG A 481 8.57 -19.80 21.65
N LEU A 482 8.19 -20.43 20.53
CA LEU A 482 8.48 -21.83 20.22
C LEU A 482 9.92 -22.03 19.73
N VAL A 483 10.51 -20.98 19.15
CA VAL A 483 11.89 -20.99 18.64
C VAL A 483 12.87 -20.82 19.80
N LYS A 484 13.35 -21.91 20.42
CA LYS A 484 14.32 -21.86 21.53
C LYS A 484 15.76 -22.00 21.04
N ASN A 485 16.63 -21.08 21.44
CA ASN A 485 18.06 -21.18 21.16
C ASN A 485 18.71 -22.33 21.96
N PRO A 486 19.70 -23.05 21.39
CA PRO A 486 20.51 -24.00 22.14
C PRO A 486 21.26 -23.29 23.27
N ARG A 487 21.38 -23.95 24.44
CA ARG A 487 22.18 -23.43 25.56
C ARG A 487 23.64 -23.32 25.12
N MET A 488 24.18 -22.10 25.13
CA MET A 488 25.58 -21.85 24.85
C MET A 488 26.34 -21.84 26.18
N ASN A 489 27.18 -22.83 26.41
CA ASN A 489 28.23 -22.73 27.41
C ASN A 489 29.32 -21.84 26.80
N ARG A 490 29.40 -20.57 27.22
CA ARG A 490 30.55 -19.72 26.93
C ARG A 490 31.49 -19.76 28.14
N PRO A 491 32.75 -20.19 28.01
CA PRO A 491 33.74 -19.90 29.04
C PRO A 491 33.88 -18.37 29.17
N LEU A 492 34.12 -17.90 30.40
CA LEU A 492 34.37 -16.48 30.66
C LEU A 492 35.63 -16.05 29.90
N PRO A 493 35.56 -15.02 29.04
CA PRO A 493 36.74 -14.54 28.34
C PRO A 493 37.75 -13.99 29.37
N ARG A 494 39.00 -14.42 29.29
CA ARG A 494 40.09 -13.93 30.13
C ARG A 494 40.51 -12.52 29.68
N ALA A 495 40.54 -11.56 30.60
CA ALA A 495 41.21 -10.29 30.38
C ALA A 495 42.74 -10.51 30.39
N LEU A 496 43.45 -9.82 29.50
CA LEU A 496 44.93 -9.75 29.54
C LEU A 496 45.38 -9.01 30.80
N SER A 497 46.41 -9.50 31.47
CA SER A 497 47.08 -8.79 32.56
C SER A 497 47.78 -7.52 32.06
N LYS A 498 48.18 -6.62 32.98
CA LYS A 498 48.91 -5.40 32.64
C LYS A 498 50.21 -5.70 31.90
N GLU A 499 50.94 -6.73 32.33
CA GLU A 499 52.19 -7.19 31.72
C GLU A 499 51.96 -7.84 30.34
N GLU A 500 50.83 -8.52 30.14
CA GLU A 500 50.44 -9.06 28.84
C GLU A 500 50.13 -7.93 27.84
N VAL A 501 49.45 -6.87 28.28
CA VAL A 501 49.19 -5.69 27.44
C VAL A 501 50.48 -4.96 27.08
N GLU A 502 51.40 -4.78 28.03
CA GLU A 502 52.69 -4.15 27.77
C GLU A 502 53.55 -4.96 26.79
N ARG A 503 53.59 -6.29 26.95
CA ARG A 503 54.25 -7.18 25.99
C ARG A 503 53.63 -7.04 24.60
N LEU A 504 52.30 -7.04 24.50
CA LEU A 504 51.61 -6.88 23.22
C LEU A 504 51.97 -5.56 22.54
N ILE A 505 51.99 -4.44 23.28
CA ILE A 505 52.39 -3.12 22.76
C ILE A 505 53.85 -3.13 22.30
N SER A 506 54.75 -3.70 23.11
CA SER A 506 56.19 -3.72 22.82
C SER A 506 56.54 -4.52 21.56
N CYS A 507 55.76 -5.56 21.25
CA CYS A 507 55.96 -6.41 20.08
C CYS A 507 55.37 -5.81 18.80
N ALA A 508 54.73 -4.64 18.81
CA ALA A 508 54.18 -4.03 17.61
C ALA A 508 55.28 -3.75 16.55
N SER A 509 55.05 -4.15 15.30
CA SER A 509 56.04 -4.07 14.20
C SER A 509 56.19 -2.68 13.59
N SER A 510 55.21 -1.80 13.81
CA SER A 510 55.18 -0.46 13.22
C SER A 510 54.57 0.54 14.18
N LEU A 511 54.88 1.83 14.01
CA LEU A 511 54.29 2.90 14.79
C LEU A 511 52.76 2.91 14.68
N ARG A 512 52.22 2.54 13.51
CA ARG A 512 50.76 2.39 13.31
C ARG A 512 50.18 1.26 14.17
N ASP A 513 50.78 0.08 14.13
CA ASP A 513 50.25 -1.08 14.87
C ASP A 513 50.33 -0.83 16.38
N ARG A 514 51.41 -0.17 16.84
CA ARG A 514 51.57 0.27 18.23
C ARG A 514 50.47 1.26 18.62
N ALA A 515 50.26 2.30 17.81
CA ALA A 515 49.23 3.30 18.05
C ALA A 515 47.82 2.70 18.06
N ILE A 516 47.52 1.70 17.21
CA ILE A 516 46.23 0.99 17.22
C ILE A 516 46.01 0.27 18.55
N ILE A 517 46.99 -0.50 19.03
CA ILE A 517 46.85 -1.30 20.25
C ILE A 517 46.76 -0.38 21.47
N GLU A 518 47.64 0.62 21.56
CA GLU A 518 47.66 1.60 22.64
C GLU A 518 46.32 2.38 22.70
N PHE A 519 45.78 2.78 21.54
CA PHE A 519 44.53 3.54 21.47
C PHE A 519 43.31 2.70 21.87
N ILE A 520 43.22 1.44 21.41
CA ILE A 520 42.13 0.54 21.82
C ILE A 520 42.17 0.31 23.33
N TYR A 521 43.38 0.09 23.87
CA TYR A 521 43.55 -0.14 25.30
C TYR A 521 43.24 1.12 26.12
N ALA A 522 43.67 2.31 25.69
CA ALA A 522 43.42 3.56 26.41
C ALA A 522 41.96 4.02 26.37
N THR A 523 41.22 3.75 25.30
CA THR A 523 39.87 4.32 25.11
C THR A 523 38.74 3.30 25.21
N GLY A 524 39.07 2.01 25.23
CA GLY A 524 38.10 0.93 25.16
C GLY A 524 37.23 0.95 23.89
N VAL A 525 37.65 1.63 22.83
CA VAL A 525 36.84 1.82 21.60
C VAL A 525 36.54 0.48 20.89
N ARG A 526 35.36 0.35 20.27
CA ARG A 526 35.06 -0.84 19.43
C ARG A 526 35.85 -0.77 18.13
N VAL A 527 36.19 -1.91 17.54
CA VAL A 527 36.95 -1.93 16.27
C VAL A 527 36.28 -1.15 15.14
N GLY A 528 34.94 -1.19 15.05
CA GLY A 528 34.18 -0.41 14.07
C GLY A 528 34.23 1.11 14.33
N GLU A 529 34.22 1.50 15.60
CA GLU A 529 34.36 2.91 16.01
C GLU A 529 35.80 3.40 15.71
N LEU A 530 36.82 2.61 16.07
CA LEU A 530 38.24 2.91 15.81
C LEU A 530 38.50 3.22 14.33
N VAL A 531 38.04 2.34 13.44
CA VAL A 531 38.29 2.50 12.01
C VAL A 531 37.55 3.70 11.43
N SER A 532 36.49 4.19 12.07
CA SER A 532 35.72 5.35 11.62
C SER A 532 36.31 6.71 12.01
N LEU A 533 37.24 6.75 12.98
CA LEU A 533 37.85 7.99 13.49
C LEU A 533 38.69 8.73 12.44
N ASN A 534 38.74 10.05 12.57
CA ASN A 534 39.62 10.96 11.84
C ASN A 534 40.55 11.69 12.81
N TRP A 535 41.62 12.27 12.29
CA TRP A 535 42.52 13.12 13.09
C TRP A 535 41.81 14.31 13.75
N SER A 536 40.74 14.82 13.12
CA SER A 536 39.90 15.92 13.62
C SER A 536 38.99 15.53 14.80
N ASP A 537 38.85 14.23 15.09
CA ASP A 537 38.01 13.76 16.19
C ASP A 537 38.76 13.77 17.54
N ILE A 538 40.06 14.08 17.53
CA ILE A 538 40.92 14.17 18.71
C ILE A 538 41.11 15.65 19.05
N ASP A 539 40.74 16.03 20.27
CA ASP A 539 41.10 17.30 20.86
C ASP A 539 42.38 17.12 21.68
N TRP A 540 43.49 17.61 21.10
CA TRP A 540 44.83 17.49 21.68
C TRP A 540 45.04 18.38 22.91
N ASN A 541 44.32 19.50 23.01
CA ASN A 541 44.46 20.42 24.13
C ASN A 541 43.75 19.87 25.36
N ASN A 542 42.62 19.21 25.14
CA ASN A 542 41.82 18.61 26.19
C ASN A 542 42.09 17.12 26.38
N GLU A 543 42.98 16.48 25.62
CA GLU A 543 43.31 15.05 25.73
C GLU A 543 42.06 14.14 25.66
N ILE A 544 41.14 14.44 24.74
CA ILE A 544 39.88 13.71 24.56
C ILE A 544 39.68 13.31 23.09
N VAL A 545 38.94 12.23 22.87
CA VAL A 545 38.40 11.84 21.55
C VAL A 545 36.88 11.85 21.57
N ARG A 546 36.28 12.38 20.50
CA ARG A 546 34.84 12.27 20.23
C ARG A 546 34.57 11.02 19.40
N ILE A 547 33.78 10.09 19.95
CA ILE A 547 33.46 8.80 19.32
C ILE A 547 31.97 8.74 18.99
N LEU A 548 31.65 8.42 17.74
CA LEU A 548 30.29 8.16 17.29
C LEU A 548 29.96 6.66 17.43
N GLY A 549 29.03 6.33 18.32
CA GLY A 549 28.59 4.98 18.64
C GLY A 549 27.34 4.51 17.87
N LYS A 550 26.88 3.28 18.19
CA LYS A 550 25.68 2.67 17.58
C LYS A 550 24.43 3.53 17.79
N GLY A 551 23.70 3.83 16.72
CA GLY A 551 22.50 4.69 16.75
C GLY A 551 22.80 6.19 16.70
N ASN A 552 23.96 6.58 16.14
CA ASN A 552 24.38 7.98 15.98
C ASN A 552 24.55 8.76 17.30
N LYS A 553 24.87 8.04 18.39
CA LYS A 553 25.10 8.64 19.71
C LYS A 553 26.58 8.99 19.88
N GLU A 554 26.88 10.23 20.18
CA GLU A 554 28.24 10.70 20.46
C GLU A 554 28.62 10.50 21.92
N ARG A 555 29.90 10.17 22.18
CA ARG A 555 30.50 10.19 23.51
C ARG A 555 31.92 10.79 23.46
N ILE A 556 32.34 11.40 24.56
CA ILE A 556 33.69 11.94 24.74
C ILE A 556 34.45 10.99 25.67
N VAL A 557 35.66 10.60 25.26
CA VAL A 557 36.50 9.67 26.02
C VAL A 557 37.88 10.29 26.25
N PRO A 558 38.37 10.39 27.49
CA PRO A 558 39.75 10.77 27.78
C PRO A 558 40.76 9.83 27.11
N ILE A 559 41.88 10.38 26.66
CA ILE A 559 42.97 9.63 26.03
C ILE A 559 44.19 9.74 26.93
N GLY A 560 44.74 8.60 27.35
CA GLY A 560 45.96 8.59 28.14
C GLY A 560 47.19 9.12 27.39
N SER A 561 48.13 9.68 28.14
CA SER A 561 49.40 10.24 27.67
C SER A 561 50.16 9.29 26.73
N LYS A 562 50.21 7.98 27.07
CA LYS A 562 50.87 6.96 26.24
C LYS A 562 50.23 6.74 24.88
N ALA A 563 48.90 6.80 24.80
CA ALA A 563 48.19 6.72 23.52
C ALA A 563 48.41 7.98 22.68
N LEU A 564 48.43 9.17 23.29
CA LEU A 564 48.76 10.42 22.61
C LEU A 564 50.20 10.43 22.08
N GLU A 565 51.17 9.95 22.86
CA GLU A 565 52.57 9.77 22.43
C GLU A 565 52.67 8.84 21.22
N ALA A 566 52.01 7.68 21.27
CA ALA A 566 51.99 6.72 20.17
C ALA A 566 51.34 7.29 18.90
N LEU A 567 50.23 8.03 19.04
CA LEU A 567 49.58 8.71 17.94
C LEU A 567 50.45 9.83 17.34
N LYS A 568 51.13 10.63 18.16
CA LYS A 568 52.07 11.66 17.68
C LYS A 568 53.22 11.03 16.90
N ALA A 569 53.80 9.95 17.40
CA ALA A 569 54.87 9.22 16.72
C ALA A 569 54.40 8.69 15.35
N TYR A 570 53.23 8.06 15.30
CA TYR A 570 52.63 7.58 14.06
C TYR A 570 52.28 8.72 13.07
N GLY A 571 51.71 9.81 13.57
CA GLY A 571 51.29 10.96 12.77
C GLY A 571 52.46 11.70 12.09
N LYS A 572 53.66 11.66 12.69
CA LYS A 572 54.88 12.23 12.09
C LYS A 572 55.31 11.52 10.81
N GLU A 573 55.07 10.22 10.68
CA GLU A 573 55.44 9.45 9.47
C GLU A 573 54.36 9.48 8.37
N GLY A 574 53.07 9.65 8.74
CA GLY A 574 51.92 9.44 7.84
C GLY A 574 50.99 10.64 7.61
N GLY A 575 51.29 11.78 8.24
CA GLY A 575 50.50 13.02 8.17
C GLY A 575 49.18 12.96 8.94
N MET A 576 48.93 14.00 9.75
CA MET A 576 47.74 14.13 10.62
C MET A 576 46.53 14.71 9.87
N ASN A 577 46.12 14.09 8.77
CA ASN A 577 44.95 14.50 7.99
C ASN A 577 44.13 13.28 7.54
N GLY A 578 42.80 13.43 7.50
CA GLY A 578 41.85 12.40 7.07
C GLY A 578 41.65 11.28 8.12
N PRO A 579 41.47 10.02 7.68
CA PRO A 579 41.28 8.88 8.57
C PRO A 579 42.42 8.75 9.58
N LEU A 580 42.08 8.48 10.85
CA LEU A 580 43.05 8.34 11.94
C LEU A 580 44.05 7.22 11.63
N PHE A 581 43.57 6.04 11.21
CA PHE A 581 44.42 4.92 10.80
C PHE A 581 44.28 4.60 9.30
N LYS A 582 45.39 4.74 8.57
CA LYS A 582 45.44 4.53 7.12
C LYS A 582 45.97 3.14 6.74
N ASN A 583 45.45 2.61 5.63
CA ASN A 583 45.97 1.44 4.94
C ASN A 583 47.18 1.81 4.06
N LYS A 584 47.85 0.82 3.45
CA LYS A 584 49.06 1.05 2.62
C LYS A 584 48.82 1.94 1.39
N LYS A 585 47.56 2.10 0.94
CA LYS A 585 47.15 2.95 -0.19
C LYS A 585 46.67 4.34 0.26
N GLY A 586 46.83 4.70 1.53
CA GLY A 586 46.41 5.99 2.09
C GLY A 586 44.91 6.08 2.47
N GLY A 587 44.10 5.07 2.16
CA GLY A 587 42.68 5.02 2.53
C GLY A 587 42.45 4.52 3.96
N ARG A 588 41.19 4.53 4.43
CA ARG A 588 40.80 4.06 5.77
C ARG A 588 41.13 2.57 5.98
N LEU A 589 41.57 2.21 7.18
CA LEU A 589 41.80 0.82 7.58
C LEU A 589 40.47 0.09 7.81
N THR A 590 40.38 -1.21 7.53
CA THR A 590 39.17 -2.01 7.77
C THR A 590 39.22 -2.73 9.12
N ALA A 591 38.06 -3.04 9.71
CA ALA A 591 38.00 -3.76 10.99
C ALA A 591 38.73 -5.12 10.93
N ARG A 592 38.54 -5.86 9.83
CA ARG A 592 39.26 -7.12 9.57
C ARG A 592 40.77 -6.96 9.50
N SER A 593 41.26 -5.81 9.01
CA SER A 593 42.70 -5.51 8.99
C SER A 593 43.23 -5.27 10.40
N VAL A 594 42.48 -4.55 11.25
CA VAL A 594 42.84 -4.32 12.66
C VAL A 594 42.87 -5.64 13.44
N GLU A 595 41.85 -6.48 13.28
CA GLU A 595 41.82 -7.83 13.89
C GLU A 595 43.04 -8.67 13.49
N ARG A 596 43.39 -8.67 12.20
CA ARG A 596 44.58 -9.38 11.70
C ARG A 596 45.88 -8.80 12.27
N ILE A 597 45.99 -7.47 12.39
CA ILE A 597 47.16 -6.81 12.98
C ILE A 597 47.33 -7.28 14.43
N ILE A 598 46.29 -7.17 15.25
CA ILE A 598 46.33 -7.55 16.67
C ILE A 598 46.66 -9.03 16.82
N LYS A 599 46.04 -9.91 16.03
CA LYS A 599 46.37 -11.35 16.04
C LYS A 599 47.84 -11.61 15.72
N ASN A 600 48.40 -10.93 14.72
CA ASN A 600 49.81 -11.09 14.36
C ASN A 600 50.76 -10.51 15.41
N VAL A 601 50.38 -9.45 16.11
CA VAL A 601 51.18 -8.90 17.23
C VAL A 601 51.11 -9.84 18.44
N ALA A 602 49.93 -10.38 18.75
CA ALA A 602 49.73 -11.35 19.83
C ALA A 602 50.62 -12.59 19.66
N LEU A 603 50.60 -13.19 18.46
CA LEU A 603 51.46 -14.33 18.15
C LEU A 603 52.95 -14.02 18.35
N ARG A 604 53.41 -12.82 17.99
CA ARG A 604 54.80 -12.38 18.21
C ARG A 604 55.11 -12.11 19.69
N ALA A 605 54.11 -11.70 20.46
CA ALA A 605 54.23 -11.50 21.91
C ALA A 605 54.20 -12.81 22.72
N GLY A 606 54.04 -13.97 22.06
CA GLY A 606 53.85 -15.26 22.74
C GLY A 606 52.51 -15.37 23.46
N LEU A 607 51.54 -14.52 23.10
CA LEU A 607 50.20 -14.51 23.62
C LEU A 607 49.30 -15.14 22.53
N GLY A 608 48.43 -16.09 22.87
CA GLY A 608 47.68 -16.91 21.91
C GLY A 608 47.00 -16.14 20.76
N GLY A 609 46.73 -16.84 19.66
CA GLY A 609 46.11 -16.26 18.45
C GLY A 609 44.62 -15.89 18.58
N ASP A 610 44.05 -16.04 19.77
CA ASP A 610 42.68 -15.73 20.17
C ASP A 610 42.50 -14.29 20.70
N ILE A 611 43.59 -13.54 20.85
CA ILE A 611 43.53 -12.12 21.21
C ILE A 611 42.93 -11.31 20.06
N THR A 612 41.84 -10.62 20.37
CA THR A 612 41.07 -9.77 19.45
C THR A 612 40.91 -8.37 20.03
N PRO A 613 40.49 -7.36 19.24
CA PRO A 613 40.12 -6.04 19.76
C PRO A 613 39.13 -6.09 20.95
N HIS A 614 38.25 -7.09 20.97
CA HIS A 614 37.30 -7.29 22.05
C HIS A 614 37.97 -7.68 23.37
N VAL A 615 39.03 -8.48 23.32
CA VAL A 615 39.82 -8.86 24.51
C VAL A 615 40.53 -7.64 25.08
N LEU A 616 41.14 -6.80 24.24
CA LEU A 616 41.79 -5.55 24.68
C LEU A 616 40.81 -4.56 25.30
N ARG A 617 39.63 -4.40 24.69
CA ARG A 617 38.55 -3.59 25.26
C ARG A 617 38.04 -4.15 26.60
N HIS A 618 38.01 -5.47 26.73
CA HIS A 618 37.64 -6.11 27.99
C HIS A 618 38.70 -5.86 29.06
N SER A 619 39.99 -6.00 28.73
CA SER A 619 41.10 -5.64 29.63
C SER A 619 41.04 -4.19 30.09
N PHE A 620 40.73 -3.25 29.20
CA PHE A 620 40.51 -1.85 29.58
C PHE A 620 39.44 -1.71 30.68
N ALA A 621 38.27 -2.33 30.47
CA ALA A 621 37.16 -2.28 31.43
C ALA A 621 37.53 -2.93 32.77
N THR A 622 38.16 -4.11 32.72
CA THR A 622 38.60 -4.85 33.91
C THR A 622 39.64 -4.07 34.70
N HIS A 623 40.66 -3.54 34.03
CA HIS A 623 41.74 -2.79 34.70
C HIS A 623 41.27 -1.46 35.28
N LEU A 624 40.29 -0.78 34.67
CA LEU A 624 39.66 0.39 35.27
C LEU A 624 38.92 0.03 36.56
N LEU A 625 38.16 -1.06 36.56
CA LEU A 625 37.45 -1.53 37.77
C LEU A 625 38.43 -1.97 38.87
N GLU A 626 39.49 -2.69 38.51
CA GLU A 626 40.57 -3.06 39.45
C GLU A 626 41.34 -1.84 39.98
N GLY A 627 41.45 -0.78 39.18
CA GLY A 627 42.01 0.51 39.58
C GLY A 627 41.06 1.37 40.42
N GLY A 628 39.88 0.87 40.80
CA GLY A 628 38.92 1.57 41.64
C GLY A 628 37.98 2.54 40.91
N ALA A 629 37.90 2.46 39.57
CA ALA A 629 36.92 3.25 38.83
C ALA A 629 35.49 2.83 39.15
N ASP A 630 34.61 3.80 39.32
CA ASP A 630 33.18 3.55 39.49
C ASP A 630 32.59 2.88 38.24
N LEU A 631 31.79 1.82 38.46
CA LEU A 631 31.19 1.01 37.38
C LEU A 631 30.39 1.86 36.38
N ARG A 632 29.73 2.93 36.85
CA ARG A 632 28.94 3.83 36.00
C ARG A 632 29.83 4.64 35.06
N ILE A 633 30.99 5.09 35.53
CA ILE A 633 31.97 5.81 34.70
C ILE A 633 32.56 4.86 33.65
N VAL A 634 32.88 3.62 34.04
CA VAL A 634 33.35 2.59 33.09
C VAL A 634 32.30 2.30 32.02
N GLN A 635 31.01 2.24 32.38
CA GLN A 635 29.91 2.06 31.42
C GLN A 635 29.75 3.23 30.44
N GLU A 636 29.92 4.46 30.92
CA GLU A 636 29.85 5.68 30.10
C GLU A 636 31.01 5.72 29.09
N LEU A 637 32.24 5.45 29.53
CA LEU A 637 33.42 5.37 28.66
C LEU A 637 33.28 4.30 27.56
N LEU A 638 32.67 3.15 27.91
CA LEU A 638 32.41 2.06 26.97
C LEU A 638 31.21 2.31 26.04
N GLY A 639 30.35 3.31 26.31
CA GLY A 639 29.18 3.61 25.50
C GLY A 639 28.19 2.44 25.41
N HIS A 640 27.79 1.89 26.56
CA HIS A 640 26.75 0.85 26.65
C HIS A 640 25.34 1.47 26.59
N SER A 641 24.51 1.03 25.64
CA SER A 641 23.18 1.62 25.37
C SER A 641 22.00 0.85 25.98
N SER A 642 22.20 0.04 27.01
CA SER A 642 21.08 -0.57 27.75
C SER A 642 21.21 -0.37 29.25
N LEU A 643 20.30 0.41 29.83
CA LEU A 643 19.85 0.30 31.21
C LEU A 643 18.34 0.44 31.19
N ALA A 644 17.63 -0.58 31.67
CA ALA A 644 16.22 -0.42 31.96
C ALA A 644 16.07 0.67 33.02
N THR A 645 15.02 1.48 32.84
CA THR A 645 14.44 2.48 33.75
C THR A 645 15.15 3.82 33.94
N THR A 646 14.53 4.82 33.31
CA THR A 646 14.76 6.27 33.26
C THR A 646 14.26 6.99 34.52
N GLN A 647 14.71 6.64 35.72
CA GLN A 647 14.41 7.47 36.88
C GLN A 647 15.65 7.62 37.76
N ILE A 648 15.96 8.90 38.00
CA ILE A 648 17.10 9.44 38.74
C ILE A 648 18.38 9.46 37.88
N TYR A 649 19.26 10.43 38.14
CA TYR A 649 20.70 10.43 37.86
C TYR A 649 21.25 11.52 36.91
N THR A 650 21.99 12.41 37.58
CA THR A 650 22.73 13.63 37.22
C THR A 650 23.74 13.44 36.08
N LYS A 651 23.90 14.48 35.25
CA LYS A 651 24.97 14.63 34.24
C LYS A 651 26.34 14.41 34.92
N ILE A 652 27.06 13.37 34.54
CA ILE A 652 28.48 13.21 34.91
C ILE A 652 29.24 14.28 34.11
N THR A 653 30.04 15.11 34.78
CA THR A 653 30.85 16.15 34.13
C THR A 653 32.12 15.54 33.51
N LEU A 654 32.67 16.20 32.49
CA LEU A 654 33.88 15.74 31.81
C LEU A 654 35.10 15.70 32.75
N GLU A 655 35.17 16.67 33.66
CA GLU A 655 36.21 16.78 34.68
C GLU A 655 36.23 15.53 35.57
N ARG A 656 35.06 15.07 36.02
CA ARG A 656 34.95 13.87 36.85
C ARG A 656 35.34 12.60 36.10
N MET A 657 35.03 12.51 34.81
CA MET A 657 35.46 11.38 33.98
C MET A 657 36.98 11.34 33.81
N LYS A 658 37.62 12.49 33.61
CA LYS A 658 39.09 12.59 33.53
C LYS A 658 39.76 12.23 34.85
N GLU A 659 39.26 12.73 35.98
CA GLU A 659 39.79 12.40 37.31
C GLU A 659 39.81 10.89 37.57
N VAL A 660 38.68 10.22 37.33
CA VAL A 660 38.57 8.77 37.57
C VAL A 660 39.39 7.97 36.57
N TYR A 661 39.45 8.42 35.30
CA TYR A 661 40.30 7.80 34.30
C TYR A 661 41.79 7.90 34.68
N ASN A 662 42.26 9.08 35.09
CA ASN A 662 43.66 9.32 35.49
C ASN A 662 44.04 8.61 36.78
N PHE A 663 43.06 8.38 37.67
CA PHE A 663 43.28 7.62 38.89
C PHE A 663 43.38 6.11 38.64
N ALA A 664 42.51 5.56 37.78
CA ALA A 664 42.30 4.12 37.69
C ALA A 664 42.97 3.44 36.49
N HIS A 665 43.22 4.15 35.37
CA HIS A 665 43.76 3.53 34.17
C HIS A 665 45.29 3.31 34.31
N PRO A 666 45.83 2.09 34.06
CA PRO A 666 47.25 1.81 34.31
C PRO A 666 48.26 2.62 33.47
N ARG A 667 47.76 3.31 32.44
CA ARG A 667 48.57 4.03 31.44
C ARG A 667 47.97 5.40 31.06
N SER A 668 47.15 5.99 31.94
CA SER A 668 46.62 7.36 31.78
C SER A 668 47.74 8.38 31.76
#